data_AF-A0A534ZA30-F1
#
_entry.id   AF-A0A534ZA30-F1
#
_cell.length_a   1.000
_cell.length_b   1.000
_cell.length_c   1.000
_cell.angle_alpha   90.00
_cell.angle_beta   90.00
_cell.angle_gamma   90.00
#
_symmetry.space_group_name_H-M   'P 1'
#
loop_
_entity.id
_entity.type
_entity.pdbx_description
1 polymer ?
#
loop_
_entity_poly.entity_id
_entity_poly.type
_entity_poly.pdbx_seq_one_letter_code
_entity_poly.pdbx_strand_id
1 'polypeptide(L)'
;MLRSAAVFTLVLAPLAARAAGPTVQFTLPAENTTPGVFGSLPWPNDLYFDQGQPGDGDGTLLASGASIGLGAQVITANTGSIEDALDLLDGFGTTTAAYFFLSGPLDAGSLPASPVLTPSLADSVFCADAATATPVPVMIKRDIDTRIPNVLALLPVPGKPLAPKTTYACVVRRSVTGGGQPVEPSADWLAVRDGASPNADADAIFDPVVAALGAHGVAASDIAGMTVFTTQSTTADLVSIQATVLPGLPVPAADFASQPGLVFKGAAGLANLYGASPPAHVATVATGFYGSARFQTHDPDGDGPFGDLPLPPSFASCSPAGPCETTDERFTRDGAGHPVVIDTAQIPFTVVVPSGTPPPAGWPVVIQQHGLGGQRDLVVAFGDLDAAKGFASIGIDAAQHGYRYWNCGPSAACPQDTRNGFGGTASPDGFADDPNTGFLSVNLGFFQAFHNFLGVRDNFRQTYADLLSLVRLLHGHTIDMALDTKLDDTNIFYMGHSLGGLMGSGFVPIEPDLKAALLNATGGGLTSQLFLNSSIGAGAMGQVEGILGLDPANVFDQFSFAANFTQAIVDPADGLNSAPLLLDPAAGTPRNVIQVEDFGDQVVPNPANEALAVAASLPIFDPFVQNLHQNPLVLPIANFATPGTLHANAAAGTATAALLQNGPATHAASIGTGPGTLTFAPEFAHVEEFALTGNAFPALERGIRVPNAGILDAVLAWFGDVVASGPPGTFTFTAPENFNPVQNVEVPAGASTAHFFARTVDQGGALAASEPTPDVVVDFAMNAVATRVTAGRSILGTSLLAADADVPPGPAITVGTPGVLPFFVTLQRALAGLFSAELTIAYTEAELTAAGITPGSSAEGALIIGSFNPGTCTMGGAPCSENGDCGVNGPCSGTSYTPFVDTMIDTAGHTAHAAGITDFSTFALLPATSFAALVEGGGAARTDCLAEWLVVNPTNTPFRDKRGRVNGVQSCHDGDPSCDGDGAVDGGCTFRVGICVNEHDPALPACAAGAVGSYALGSLTPLAKSALRRANAQALLDALVAMGGTQGGVRHNVVTFSPAIAGTACTPLAALRVPTRGTAPGKAIIAGRAQTTGGTRDGDRLTLRCLGG
;
A
#
# COMPACT_ATOMS: atom_id res chain seq x y z
N MET A 1 88.93 -45.68 -25.25
CA MET A 1 88.06 -45.21 -24.15
C MET A 1 87.32 -43.99 -24.65
N LEU A 2 86.03 -44.11 -24.98
CA LEU A 2 85.24 -42.99 -25.51
C LEU A 2 83.83 -42.94 -24.87
N ARG A 3 83.56 -41.77 -24.30
CA ARG A 3 82.32 -40.97 -24.40
C ARG A 3 80.95 -41.47 -23.89
N SER A 4 80.33 -40.50 -23.21
CA SER A 4 78.91 -40.10 -23.19
C SER A 4 78.00 -40.72 -22.14
N ALA A 5 77.59 -39.83 -21.22
CA ALA A 5 76.42 -40.01 -20.36
C ALA A 5 75.12 -39.81 -21.16
N ALA A 6 74.07 -40.51 -20.74
CA ALA A 6 72.70 -40.28 -21.19
C ALA A 6 71.84 -39.95 -19.96
N VAL A 7 71.29 -38.74 -19.92
CA VAL A 7 70.26 -38.35 -18.94
C VAL A 7 68.91 -38.73 -19.54
N PHE A 8 68.15 -39.58 -18.84
CA PHE A 8 66.77 -39.88 -19.23
C PHE A 8 65.82 -38.85 -18.61
N THR A 9 65.38 -37.89 -19.43
CA THR A 9 64.33 -36.94 -19.04
C THR A 9 62.98 -37.64 -19.15
N LEU A 10 62.38 -38.03 -18.03
CA LEU A 10 61.03 -38.59 -18.02
C LEU A 10 60.03 -37.44 -18.23
N VAL A 11 59.43 -37.35 -19.41
CA VAL A 11 58.38 -36.37 -19.69
C VAL A 11 57.08 -36.84 -19.06
N LEU A 12 56.83 -36.40 -17.82
CA LEU A 12 55.48 -36.35 -17.27
C LEU A 12 54.70 -35.30 -18.06
N ALA A 13 53.88 -35.76 -19.01
CA ALA A 13 52.83 -34.92 -19.54
C ALA A 13 51.90 -34.56 -18.36
N PRO A 14 51.56 -33.27 -18.13
CA PRO A 14 50.53 -32.95 -17.18
C PRO A 14 49.23 -33.57 -17.70
N LEU A 15 48.69 -34.53 -16.94
CA LEU A 15 47.25 -34.76 -16.96
C LEU A 15 46.63 -33.40 -16.64
N ALA A 16 46.04 -32.76 -17.65
CA ALA A 16 45.20 -31.61 -17.42
C ALA A 16 44.08 -32.10 -16.51
N ALA A 17 44.15 -31.74 -15.23
CA ALA A 17 43.05 -31.92 -14.32
C ALA A 17 41.86 -31.21 -14.98
N ARG A 18 40.85 -31.98 -15.40
CA ARG A 18 39.58 -31.39 -15.78
C ARG A 18 39.14 -30.62 -14.54
N ALA A 19 38.90 -29.33 -14.68
CA ALA A 19 38.26 -28.58 -13.61
C ALA A 19 36.97 -29.34 -13.27
N ALA A 20 36.84 -29.80 -12.02
CA ALA A 20 35.55 -30.28 -11.55
C ALA A 20 34.63 -29.06 -11.45
N GLY A 21 33.34 -29.24 -11.74
CA GLY A 21 32.36 -28.21 -11.39
C GLY A 21 32.18 -28.13 -9.87
N PRO A 22 31.42 -27.13 -9.40
CA PRO A 22 31.11 -27.01 -7.98
C PRO A 22 30.34 -28.24 -7.48
N THR A 23 30.53 -28.56 -6.21
CA THR A 23 29.85 -29.67 -5.54
C THR A 23 28.67 -29.16 -4.71
N VAL A 24 27.54 -29.86 -4.75
CA VAL A 24 26.48 -29.65 -3.75
C VAL A 24 26.96 -30.19 -2.40
N GLN A 25 26.89 -29.37 -1.36
CA GLN A 25 27.26 -29.74 -0.01
C GLN A 25 26.22 -30.68 0.58
N PHE A 26 26.69 -31.85 1.01
CA PHE A 26 25.95 -32.82 1.79
C PHE A 26 27.01 -33.55 2.62
N THR A 27 26.90 -33.48 3.94
CA THR A 27 27.80 -34.08 4.92
C THR A 27 26.97 -35.01 5.79
N LEU A 28 27.26 -36.30 5.75
CA LEU A 28 26.42 -37.30 6.42
C LEU A 28 26.54 -37.13 7.95
N PRO A 29 25.43 -36.86 8.69
CA PRO A 29 25.47 -36.79 10.13
C PRO A 29 25.70 -38.17 10.74
N ALA A 30 26.02 -38.20 12.05
CA ALA A 30 25.97 -39.45 12.78
C ALA A 30 24.51 -39.92 12.90
N GLU A 31 24.31 -41.24 12.78
CA GLU A 31 23.00 -41.91 12.93
C GLU A 31 22.34 -41.53 14.27
N ASN A 32 21.03 -41.31 14.27
CA ASN A 32 20.26 -40.83 15.42
C ASN A 32 20.74 -39.48 16.04
N THR A 33 21.31 -38.55 15.25
CA THR A 33 21.74 -37.23 15.76
C THR A 33 21.40 -36.06 14.84
N THR A 34 20.96 -34.95 15.44
CA THR A 34 20.72 -33.69 14.74
C THR A 34 22.03 -33.10 14.16
N PRO A 35 22.06 -32.69 12.88
CA PRO A 35 23.22 -32.05 12.27
C PRO A 35 23.56 -30.68 12.91
N GLY A 36 24.68 -30.60 13.64
CA GLY A 36 25.09 -29.40 14.38
C GLY A 36 25.75 -28.27 13.58
N VAL A 37 25.64 -28.26 12.24
CA VAL A 37 26.25 -27.23 11.37
C VAL A 37 25.32 -26.90 10.21
N PHE A 38 24.80 -25.67 10.19
CA PHE A 38 23.93 -25.18 9.12
C PHE A 38 24.67 -25.14 7.79
N GLY A 39 23.98 -25.57 6.73
CA GLY A 39 24.57 -25.72 5.40
C GLY A 39 25.53 -26.90 5.21
N SER A 40 25.72 -27.77 6.22
CA SER A 40 26.40 -29.06 6.04
C SER A 40 25.57 -30.05 5.21
N LEU A 41 24.24 -29.93 5.29
CA LEU A 41 23.25 -30.55 4.41
C LEU A 41 22.49 -29.46 3.66
N PRO A 42 21.83 -29.78 2.53
CA PRO A 42 20.72 -28.97 2.04
C PRO A 42 19.64 -28.83 3.12
N TRP A 43 18.90 -27.73 3.09
CA TRP A 43 17.77 -27.46 4.00
C TRP A 43 16.49 -27.31 3.18
N PRO A 44 15.29 -27.62 3.70
CA PRO A 44 15.03 -28.53 4.81
C PRO A 44 15.46 -29.96 4.47
N ASN A 45 15.62 -30.82 5.48
CA ASN A 45 16.05 -32.22 5.29
C ASN A 45 15.59 -33.08 6.48
N ASP A 46 14.94 -34.22 6.24
CA ASP A 46 14.37 -35.07 7.28
C ASP A 46 15.41 -35.64 8.28
N LEU A 47 16.70 -35.62 7.94
CA LEU A 47 17.80 -35.92 8.87
C LEU A 47 17.94 -34.92 10.04
N TYR A 48 17.18 -33.81 10.05
CA TYR A 48 17.13 -32.88 11.18
C TYR A 48 16.09 -33.24 12.26
N PHE A 49 15.19 -34.22 12.07
CA PHE A 49 14.25 -34.66 13.11
C PHE A 49 14.96 -35.17 14.39
N ASP A 50 14.27 -35.17 15.56
CA ASP A 50 14.81 -35.89 16.73
C ASP A 50 15.06 -37.35 16.34
N GLN A 51 16.24 -37.85 16.74
CA GLN A 51 16.71 -39.19 16.39
C GLN A 51 16.76 -39.50 14.86
N GLY A 52 16.67 -38.48 14.00
CA GLY A 52 17.08 -38.52 12.60
C GLY A 52 16.01 -38.88 11.55
N GLN A 53 14.76 -39.17 11.93
CA GLN A 53 13.67 -39.46 10.98
C GLN A 53 12.30 -38.93 11.44
N PRO A 54 11.35 -38.64 10.52
CA PRO A 54 10.00 -38.22 10.88
C PRO A 54 9.25 -39.29 11.71
N GLY A 55 8.93 -38.96 12.95
CA GLY A 55 8.19 -39.82 13.87
C GLY A 55 9.04 -40.71 14.77
N ASP A 56 10.37 -40.65 14.65
CA ASP A 56 11.27 -41.06 15.73
C ASP A 56 11.34 -39.96 16.80
N GLY A 57 11.99 -40.25 17.93
CA GLY A 57 12.08 -39.31 19.05
C GLY A 57 10.74 -38.97 19.71
N ASP A 58 10.46 -37.68 19.84
CA ASP A 58 9.14 -37.12 20.17
C ASP A 58 8.34 -36.68 18.93
N GLY A 59 8.91 -36.84 17.72
CA GLY A 59 8.25 -36.58 16.44
C GLY A 59 8.35 -35.13 15.95
N THR A 60 9.19 -34.30 16.55
CA THR A 60 9.47 -32.92 16.09
C THR A 60 10.86 -32.79 15.43
N LEU A 61 11.11 -31.63 14.83
CA LEU A 61 12.44 -31.27 14.34
C LEU A 61 13.39 -31.09 15.52
N LEU A 62 14.68 -31.37 15.30
CA LEU A 62 15.78 -31.23 16.26
C LEU A 62 15.67 -32.14 17.49
N ALA A 63 16.81 -32.46 18.10
CA ALA A 63 16.84 -33.11 19.41
C ALA A 63 16.85 -32.03 20.49
N SER A 64 16.08 -32.19 21.57
CA SER A 64 15.85 -31.12 22.53
C SER A 64 17.11 -30.44 23.06
N GLY A 65 17.20 -29.13 22.84
CA GLY A 65 18.36 -28.28 23.17
C GLY A 65 19.57 -28.43 22.24
N ALA A 66 19.42 -29.05 21.08
CA ALA A 66 20.43 -29.06 20.02
C ALA A 66 20.50 -27.70 19.31
N SER A 67 21.72 -27.32 18.89
CA SER A 67 21.92 -26.18 18.00
C SER A 67 22.34 -26.69 16.64
N ILE A 68 21.70 -26.19 15.58
CA ILE A 68 22.12 -26.43 14.19
C ILE A 68 23.15 -25.40 13.74
N GLY A 69 23.51 -24.43 14.58
CA GLY A 69 24.58 -23.48 14.33
C GLY A 69 24.15 -22.23 13.55
N LEU A 70 22.85 -21.87 13.56
CA LEU A 70 22.37 -20.62 12.94
C LEU A 70 23.10 -19.38 13.47
N GLY A 71 23.52 -19.44 14.74
CA GLY A 71 24.26 -18.41 15.48
C GLY A 71 25.61 -18.00 14.87
N ALA A 72 26.19 -18.85 14.03
CA ALA A 72 27.50 -18.57 13.44
C ALA A 72 27.44 -17.56 12.28
N GLN A 73 26.39 -17.64 11.43
CA GLN A 73 26.36 -16.93 10.13
C GLN A 73 24.97 -16.52 9.64
N VAL A 74 23.88 -16.88 10.34
CA VAL A 74 22.50 -16.60 9.89
C VAL A 74 21.82 -15.59 10.82
N ILE A 75 21.49 -16.04 12.02
CA ILE A 75 20.78 -15.31 13.09
C ILE A 75 21.75 -15.22 14.27
N THR A 76 22.52 -14.14 14.35
CA THR A 76 23.67 -14.02 15.29
C THR A 76 23.28 -13.48 16.67
N ALA A 77 22.04 -13.03 16.83
CA ALA A 77 21.41 -12.71 18.11
C ALA A 77 20.04 -13.41 18.19
N ASN A 78 19.56 -13.69 19.41
CA ASN A 78 18.36 -14.48 19.68
C ASN A 78 18.29 -15.87 18.98
N THR A 79 19.44 -16.49 18.67
CA THR A 79 19.48 -17.80 17.97
C THR A 79 18.70 -18.89 18.70
N GLY A 80 18.79 -18.91 20.05
CA GLY A 80 18.13 -19.91 20.89
C GLY A 80 16.63 -19.97 20.63
N SER A 81 15.92 -18.84 20.71
CA SER A 81 14.48 -18.75 20.43
C SER A 81 14.09 -19.36 19.08
N ILE A 82 14.90 -19.19 18.03
CA ILE A 82 14.62 -19.77 16.71
C ILE A 82 14.92 -21.28 16.67
N GLU A 83 16.01 -21.75 17.28
CA GLU A 83 16.34 -23.17 17.34
C GLU A 83 15.36 -23.93 18.27
N ASP A 84 15.00 -23.36 19.43
CA ASP A 84 13.98 -23.87 20.36
C ASP A 84 12.57 -23.85 19.73
N ALA A 85 12.24 -22.86 18.89
CA ALA A 85 10.98 -22.84 18.15
C ALA A 85 10.91 -23.88 17.03
N LEU A 86 12.05 -24.19 16.40
CA LEU A 86 12.17 -25.31 15.47
C LEU A 86 12.01 -26.66 16.20
N ASP A 87 12.56 -26.80 17.42
CA ASP A 87 12.45 -27.98 18.32
C ASP A 87 10.99 -28.44 18.53
N LEU A 88 10.02 -27.52 18.37
CA LEU A 88 8.59 -27.76 18.59
C LEU A 88 7.77 -27.99 17.30
N LEU A 89 8.39 -27.94 16.11
CA LEU A 89 7.68 -28.14 14.85
C LEU A 89 7.59 -29.62 14.48
N ASP A 90 6.42 -30.09 14.07
CA ASP A 90 6.18 -31.48 13.69
C ASP A 90 6.49 -31.76 12.19
N GLY A 91 7.38 -30.96 11.62
CA GLY A 91 7.80 -30.98 10.22
C GLY A 91 8.24 -29.59 9.72
N PHE A 92 8.62 -29.50 8.45
CA PHE A 92 9.12 -28.26 7.86
C PHE A 92 8.02 -27.33 7.32
N GLY A 93 8.41 -26.09 7.05
CA GLY A 93 7.54 -25.08 6.43
C GLY A 93 6.92 -25.53 5.10
N THR A 94 5.65 -25.20 4.94
CA THR A 94 4.83 -25.44 3.75
C THR A 94 4.99 -24.34 2.69
N THR A 95 5.40 -23.14 3.10
CA THR A 95 5.54 -21.95 2.24
C THR A 95 7.01 -21.54 2.02
N THR A 96 7.97 -22.32 2.53
CA THR A 96 9.37 -21.93 2.69
C THR A 96 10.33 -22.60 1.71
N ALA A 97 11.47 -21.96 1.45
CA ALA A 97 12.43 -22.39 0.45
C ALA A 97 13.30 -23.58 0.87
N ALA A 98 13.63 -24.42 -0.12
CA ALA A 98 14.74 -25.36 -0.05
C ALA A 98 16.05 -24.72 -0.51
N TYR A 99 17.11 -24.88 0.27
CA TYR A 99 18.45 -24.32 0.06
C TYR A 99 19.47 -25.42 -0.22
N PHE A 100 20.21 -25.26 -1.32
CA PHE A 100 21.40 -26.03 -1.64
C PHE A 100 22.63 -25.16 -1.49
N PHE A 101 23.62 -25.63 -0.73
CA PHE A 101 24.88 -24.94 -0.49
C PHE A 101 25.93 -25.52 -1.45
N LEU A 102 26.71 -24.68 -2.14
CA LEU A 102 27.67 -25.15 -3.14
C LEU A 102 29.11 -24.70 -2.85
N SER A 103 30.09 -25.52 -3.24
CA SER A 103 31.51 -25.19 -3.11
C SER A 103 32.03 -24.13 -4.11
N GLY A 104 31.18 -23.64 -5.00
CA GLY A 104 31.49 -22.59 -5.98
C GLY A 104 30.26 -22.14 -6.77
N PRO A 105 30.38 -21.04 -7.53
CA PRO A 105 29.24 -20.35 -8.14
C PRO A 105 28.64 -21.11 -9.33
N LEU A 106 27.35 -20.89 -9.54
CA LEU A 106 26.57 -21.46 -10.65
C LEU A 106 26.50 -20.53 -11.87
N ASP A 107 26.51 -21.13 -13.06
CA ASP A 107 26.27 -20.45 -14.33
C ASP A 107 24.76 -20.20 -14.50
N ALA A 108 24.33 -18.94 -14.44
CA ALA A 108 22.91 -18.57 -14.45
C ALA A 108 22.11 -19.16 -15.63
N GLY A 109 22.72 -19.28 -16.82
CA GLY A 109 22.08 -19.86 -18.00
C GLY A 109 21.91 -21.38 -17.98
N SER A 110 22.31 -22.06 -16.90
CA SER A 110 22.08 -23.50 -16.69
C SER A 110 20.86 -23.80 -15.82
N LEU A 111 20.23 -22.78 -15.23
CA LEU A 111 19.02 -22.86 -14.43
C LEU A 111 17.76 -22.56 -15.27
N PRO A 112 16.57 -23.04 -14.88
CA PRO A 112 15.31 -22.64 -15.49
C PRO A 112 15.04 -21.14 -15.29
N ALA A 113 14.20 -20.55 -16.14
CA ALA A 113 13.70 -19.20 -15.91
C ALA A 113 12.78 -19.20 -14.68
N SER A 114 13.01 -18.26 -13.76
CA SER A 114 12.21 -18.06 -12.54
C SER A 114 11.13 -16.99 -12.79
N PRO A 115 9.87 -17.18 -12.36
CA PRO A 115 9.32 -18.37 -11.69
C PRO A 115 9.00 -19.53 -12.65
N VAL A 116 9.13 -20.77 -12.17
CA VAL A 116 8.80 -21.99 -12.90
C VAL A 116 7.34 -22.38 -12.60
N LEU A 117 6.40 -21.84 -13.40
CA LEU A 117 4.95 -22.05 -13.19
C LEU A 117 4.44 -23.40 -13.71
N THR A 118 5.10 -23.98 -14.71
CA THR A 118 4.79 -25.31 -15.28
C THR A 118 6.01 -26.23 -15.13
N PRO A 119 6.31 -26.67 -13.90
CA PRO A 119 7.51 -27.45 -13.57
C PRO A 119 7.53 -28.83 -14.22
N SER A 120 8.74 -29.35 -14.43
CA SER A 120 8.99 -30.65 -15.03
C SER A 120 10.16 -31.37 -14.35
N LEU A 121 10.07 -32.70 -14.22
CA LEU A 121 11.22 -33.53 -13.81
C LEU A 121 12.40 -33.46 -14.81
N ALA A 122 12.16 -32.91 -16.01
CA ALA A 122 13.19 -32.65 -17.01
C ALA A 122 13.98 -31.35 -16.75
N ASP A 123 13.51 -30.46 -15.88
CA ASP A 123 14.19 -29.21 -15.53
C ASP A 123 15.54 -29.50 -14.85
N SER A 124 16.49 -28.55 -14.91
CA SER A 124 17.82 -28.74 -14.33
C SER A 124 17.83 -28.67 -12.81
N VAL A 125 16.84 -27.98 -12.22
CA VAL A 125 16.48 -28.06 -10.80
C VAL A 125 14.95 -28.09 -10.68
N PHE A 126 14.41 -28.87 -9.74
CA PHE A 126 12.97 -28.97 -9.50
C PHE A 126 12.67 -29.38 -8.05
N CYS A 127 11.43 -29.21 -7.61
CA CYS A 127 10.87 -29.87 -6.42
C CYS A 127 9.67 -30.73 -6.85
N ALA A 128 9.42 -31.84 -6.15
CA ALA A 128 8.32 -32.75 -6.43
C ALA A 128 7.83 -33.46 -5.16
N ASP A 129 6.56 -33.85 -5.14
CA ASP A 129 6.02 -34.80 -4.15
C ASP A 129 6.81 -36.12 -4.22
N ALA A 130 7.32 -36.60 -3.08
CA ALA A 130 8.29 -37.68 -3.04
C ALA A 130 7.69 -39.07 -3.37
N ALA A 131 6.39 -39.26 -3.14
CA ALA A 131 5.70 -40.52 -3.37
C ALA A 131 5.20 -40.68 -4.82
N THR A 132 4.78 -39.56 -5.44
CA THR A 132 4.16 -39.52 -6.78
C THR A 132 5.06 -38.92 -7.85
N ALA A 133 6.19 -38.31 -7.48
CA ALA A 133 7.05 -37.51 -8.36
C ALA A 133 6.31 -36.36 -9.08
N THR A 134 5.21 -35.86 -8.51
CA THR A 134 4.44 -34.74 -9.08
C THR A 134 5.21 -33.43 -8.86
N PRO A 135 5.63 -32.71 -9.92
CA PRO A 135 6.45 -31.50 -9.77
C PRO A 135 5.68 -30.32 -9.15
N VAL A 136 6.36 -29.52 -8.33
CA VAL A 136 5.84 -28.35 -7.62
C VAL A 136 6.32 -27.05 -8.29
N PRO A 137 5.43 -26.04 -8.51
CA PRO A 137 5.85 -24.75 -9.04
C PRO A 137 6.77 -24.01 -8.07
N VAL A 138 7.93 -23.54 -8.55
CA VAL A 138 8.95 -22.90 -7.70
C VAL A 138 9.49 -21.59 -8.28
N MET A 139 9.83 -20.66 -7.41
CA MET A 139 10.72 -19.54 -7.69
C MET A 139 12.16 -19.94 -7.35
N ILE A 140 13.11 -19.55 -8.20
CA ILE A 140 14.52 -19.89 -8.06
C ILE A 140 15.33 -18.59 -7.85
N LYS A 141 16.20 -18.56 -6.84
CA LYS A 141 17.20 -17.50 -6.61
C LYS A 141 18.55 -18.13 -6.27
N ARG A 142 19.64 -17.50 -6.70
CA ARG A 142 21.03 -17.92 -6.42
C ARG A 142 21.79 -16.79 -5.73
N ASP A 143 22.81 -17.13 -4.95
CA ASP A 143 23.65 -16.21 -4.18
C ASP A 143 22.81 -15.35 -3.20
N ILE A 144 21.95 -16.00 -2.41
CA ILE A 144 20.95 -15.33 -1.55
C ILE A 144 21.52 -14.61 -0.32
N ASP A 145 22.73 -14.96 0.13
CA ASP A 145 23.40 -14.40 1.31
C ASP A 145 24.89 -14.19 0.97
N THR A 146 25.48 -13.09 1.40
CA THR A 146 26.88 -12.75 1.15
C THR A 146 27.86 -13.40 2.14
N ARG A 147 27.39 -13.79 3.33
CA ARG A 147 28.14 -14.48 4.39
C ARG A 147 28.22 -15.98 4.12
N ILE A 148 27.18 -16.55 3.51
CA ILE A 148 27.11 -17.94 3.05
C ILE A 148 27.04 -17.96 1.51
N PRO A 149 28.19 -17.91 0.81
CA PRO A 149 28.22 -17.75 -0.64
C PRO A 149 27.78 -19.02 -1.40
N ASN A 150 27.37 -18.84 -2.67
CA ASN A 150 26.96 -19.92 -3.58
C ASN A 150 25.77 -20.76 -3.08
N VAL A 151 24.76 -20.12 -2.48
CA VAL A 151 23.53 -20.79 -2.08
C VAL A 151 22.47 -20.66 -3.18
N LEU A 152 21.84 -21.77 -3.54
CA LEU A 152 20.70 -21.86 -4.45
C LEU A 152 19.42 -22.13 -3.65
N ALA A 153 18.42 -21.27 -3.81
CA ALA A 153 17.11 -21.38 -3.18
C ALA A 153 16.02 -21.76 -4.19
N LEU A 154 15.17 -22.71 -3.82
CA LEU A 154 13.92 -23.10 -4.51
C LEU A 154 12.76 -22.86 -3.55
N LEU A 155 12.00 -21.77 -3.75
CA LEU A 155 10.85 -21.37 -2.95
C LEU A 155 9.56 -21.83 -3.64
N PRO A 156 8.59 -22.52 -2.98
CA PRO A 156 7.27 -22.74 -3.56
C PRO A 156 6.64 -21.42 -4.01
N VAL A 157 5.99 -21.39 -5.18
CA VAL A 157 5.37 -20.15 -5.69
C VAL A 157 4.35 -19.61 -4.65
N PRO A 158 4.39 -18.31 -4.29
CA PRO A 158 3.44 -17.72 -3.35
C PRO A 158 1.98 -18.08 -3.67
N GLY A 159 1.22 -18.43 -2.63
CA GLY A 159 -0.13 -18.96 -2.77
C GLY A 159 -0.25 -20.42 -3.24
N LYS A 160 0.86 -21.14 -3.43
CA LYS A 160 0.88 -22.60 -3.60
C LYS A 160 1.64 -23.27 -2.47
N PRO A 161 1.10 -23.26 -1.23
CA PRO A 161 1.68 -24.00 -0.11
C PRO A 161 1.78 -25.49 -0.47
N LEU A 162 2.84 -26.13 0.01
CA LEU A 162 2.99 -27.57 0.00
C LEU A 162 1.89 -28.21 0.86
N ALA A 163 1.45 -29.42 0.50
CA ALA A 163 0.47 -30.14 1.31
C ALA A 163 1.04 -30.44 2.70
N PRO A 164 0.25 -30.37 3.78
CA PRO A 164 0.70 -30.70 5.13
C PRO A 164 1.00 -32.21 5.27
N LYS A 165 1.87 -32.58 6.20
CA LYS A 165 2.30 -33.97 6.49
C LYS A 165 2.62 -34.80 5.23
N THR A 166 3.25 -34.16 4.26
CA THR A 166 3.58 -34.75 2.96
C THR A 166 5.09 -34.62 2.73
N THR A 167 5.71 -35.71 2.29
CA THR A 167 7.14 -35.74 1.99
C THR A 167 7.40 -35.24 0.57
N TYR A 168 8.32 -34.28 0.45
CA TYR A 168 8.76 -33.67 -0.80
C TYR A 168 10.25 -33.88 -1.02
N ALA A 169 10.65 -33.81 -2.28
CA ALA A 169 12.05 -33.88 -2.69
C ALA A 169 12.40 -32.72 -3.63
N CYS A 170 13.45 -31.99 -3.34
CA CYS A 170 14.03 -31.01 -4.26
C CYS A 170 15.38 -31.52 -4.79
N VAL A 171 15.64 -31.31 -6.07
CA VAL A 171 16.73 -31.95 -6.82
C VAL A 171 17.54 -30.91 -7.59
N VAL A 172 18.86 -31.01 -7.48
CA VAL A 172 19.84 -30.34 -8.37
C VAL A 172 20.44 -31.40 -9.29
N ARG A 173 20.26 -31.24 -10.61
CA ARG A 173 20.77 -32.20 -11.60
C ARG A 173 22.15 -31.80 -12.12
N ARG A 174 22.90 -32.79 -12.62
CA ARG A 174 24.19 -32.62 -13.31
C ARG A 174 24.14 -31.80 -14.61
N SER A 175 22.94 -31.42 -15.07
CA SER A 175 22.75 -30.46 -16.17
C SER A 175 22.96 -29.01 -15.75
N VAL A 176 22.87 -28.70 -14.45
CA VAL A 176 23.34 -27.42 -13.90
C VAL A 176 24.86 -27.36 -14.04
N THR A 177 25.41 -26.18 -14.35
CA THR A 177 26.85 -25.98 -14.48
C THR A 177 27.35 -24.82 -13.61
N GLY A 178 28.64 -24.86 -13.27
CA GLY A 178 29.37 -23.73 -12.68
C GLY A 178 30.77 -23.64 -13.28
N GLY A 179 31.16 -22.47 -13.79
CA GLY A 179 32.42 -22.32 -14.52
C GLY A 179 32.47 -23.12 -15.84
N GLY A 180 31.31 -23.40 -16.43
CA GLY A 180 31.16 -24.22 -17.63
C GLY A 180 31.39 -25.72 -17.43
N GLN A 181 31.36 -26.21 -16.18
CA GLN A 181 31.46 -27.64 -15.84
C GLN A 181 30.21 -28.11 -15.08
N PRO A 182 29.73 -29.35 -15.31
CA PRO A 182 28.62 -29.94 -14.56
C PRO A 182 28.80 -29.85 -13.04
N VAL A 183 27.72 -29.55 -12.32
CA VAL A 183 27.68 -29.70 -10.86
C VAL A 183 27.92 -31.17 -10.50
N GLU A 184 28.80 -31.42 -9.54
CA GLU A 184 29.18 -32.76 -9.08
C GLU A 184 28.54 -33.08 -7.71
N PRO A 185 28.23 -34.36 -7.42
CA PRO A 185 27.79 -34.78 -6.09
C PRO A 185 28.94 -34.84 -5.08
N SER A 186 28.66 -34.58 -3.80
CA SER A 186 29.63 -34.84 -2.71
C SER A 186 29.88 -36.35 -2.54
N ALA A 187 30.98 -36.70 -1.88
CA ALA A 187 31.30 -38.10 -1.60
C ALA A 187 30.24 -38.77 -0.70
N ASP A 188 29.70 -38.04 0.27
CA ASP A 188 28.67 -38.53 1.18
C ASP A 188 27.32 -38.64 0.46
N TRP A 189 26.96 -37.65 -0.38
CA TRP A 189 25.75 -37.74 -1.20
C TRP A 189 25.81 -38.91 -2.18
N LEU A 190 26.97 -39.18 -2.79
CA LEU A 190 27.18 -40.39 -3.60
C LEU A 190 26.92 -41.67 -2.81
N ALA A 191 27.36 -41.74 -1.56
CA ALA A 191 27.15 -42.92 -0.71
C ALA A 191 25.67 -43.12 -0.38
N VAL A 192 24.94 -42.07 -0.01
CA VAL A 192 23.48 -42.13 0.25
C VAL A 192 22.71 -42.49 -1.00
N ARG A 193 22.88 -41.72 -2.09
CA ARG A 193 22.14 -41.88 -3.35
C ARG A 193 22.31 -43.26 -3.99
N ASP A 194 23.46 -43.89 -3.81
CA ASP A 194 23.79 -45.20 -4.40
C ASP A 194 23.57 -46.37 -3.43
N GLY A 195 22.89 -46.17 -2.28
CA GLY A 195 22.53 -47.21 -1.31
C GLY A 195 23.74 -47.86 -0.63
N ALA A 196 24.78 -47.06 -0.37
CA ALA A 196 26.08 -47.48 0.16
C ALA A 196 26.52 -46.66 1.38
N SER A 197 25.59 -45.94 2.01
CA SER A 197 25.86 -45.13 3.19
C SER A 197 26.03 -46.00 4.45
N PRO A 198 26.74 -45.51 5.48
CA PRO A 198 26.80 -46.15 6.79
C PRO A 198 25.67 -45.72 7.74
N ASN A 199 24.68 -44.92 7.28
CA ASN A 199 23.65 -44.30 8.12
C ASN A 199 22.26 -44.81 7.68
N ALA A 200 21.60 -45.57 8.56
CA ALA A 200 20.31 -46.20 8.26
C ALA A 200 19.17 -45.18 8.08
N ASP A 201 19.24 -44.02 8.75
CA ASP A 201 18.26 -42.95 8.64
C ASP A 201 18.29 -42.33 7.23
N ALA A 202 19.49 -42.08 6.71
CA ALA A 202 19.68 -41.58 5.36
C ALA A 202 19.22 -42.59 4.31
N ASP A 203 19.54 -43.88 4.48
CA ASP A 203 19.06 -44.92 3.55
C ASP A 203 17.51 -44.99 3.57
N ALA A 204 16.88 -44.94 4.75
CA ALA A 204 15.42 -44.97 4.89
C ALA A 204 14.71 -43.76 4.26
N ILE A 205 15.28 -42.56 4.40
CA ILE A 205 14.73 -41.31 3.85
C ILE A 205 14.94 -41.23 2.33
N PHE A 206 16.13 -41.55 1.82
CA PHE A 206 16.51 -41.23 0.45
C PHE A 206 16.27 -42.36 -0.56
N ASP A 207 16.44 -43.65 -0.20
CA ASP A 207 16.27 -44.76 -1.15
C ASP A 207 14.87 -44.83 -1.80
N PRO A 208 13.75 -44.68 -1.06
CA PRO A 208 12.42 -44.73 -1.65
C PRO A 208 12.21 -43.63 -2.69
N VAL A 209 12.75 -42.44 -2.43
CA VAL A 209 12.63 -41.26 -3.29
C VAL A 209 13.49 -41.39 -4.54
N VAL A 210 14.74 -41.86 -4.42
CA VAL A 210 15.61 -42.15 -5.57
C VAL A 210 14.96 -43.21 -6.47
N ALA A 211 14.33 -44.24 -5.89
CA ALA A 211 13.59 -45.26 -6.64
C ALA A 211 12.34 -44.69 -7.34
N ALA A 212 11.56 -43.84 -6.65
CA ALA A 212 10.37 -43.19 -7.21
C ALA A 212 10.72 -42.25 -8.38
N LEU A 213 11.73 -41.40 -8.21
CA LEU A 213 12.25 -40.52 -9.26
C LEU A 213 12.82 -41.31 -10.45
N GLY A 214 13.52 -42.42 -10.18
CA GLY A 214 14.01 -43.34 -11.20
C GLY A 214 12.88 -43.98 -12.03
N ALA A 215 11.78 -44.37 -11.39
CA ALA A 215 10.59 -44.88 -12.07
C ALA A 215 9.91 -43.83 -12.98
N HIS A 216 10.05 -42.54 -12.65
CA HIS A 216 9.54 -41.40 -13.42
C HIS A 216 10.57 -40.79 -14.39
N GLY A 217 11.72 -41.46 -14.60
CA GLY A 217 12.69 -41.12 -15.66
C GLY A 217 13.84 -40.21 -15.23
N VAL A 218 13.98 -39.88 -13.94
CA VAL A 218 15.14 -39.16 -13.39
C VAL A 218 16.15 -40.20 -12.89
N ALA A 219 17.18 -40.48 -13.70
CA ALA A 219 18.21 -41.45 -13.32
C ALA A 219 19.00 -40.97 -12.08
N ALA A 220 19.29 -41.86 -11.12
CA ALA A 220 20.10 -41.52 -9.95
C ALA A 220 21.46 -40.89 -10.33
N SER A 221 22.08 -41.36 -11.41
CA SER A 221 23.32 -40.78 -11.95
C SER A 221 23.22 -39.30 -12.33
N ASP A 222 22.03 -38.79 -12.65
CA ASP A 222 21.80 -37.39 -13.02
C ASP A 222 21.63 -36.48 -11.79
N ILE A 223 21.40 -37.04 -10.61
CA ILE A 223 21.18 -36.27 -9.37
C ILE A 223 22.54 -35.88 -8.78
N ALA A 224 22.86 -34.59 -8.84
CA ALA A 224 24.06 -33.99 -8.28
C ALA A 224 23.87 -33.60 -6.80
N GLY A 225 22.64 -33.27 -6.40
CA GLY A 225 22.25 -33.09 -5.01
C GLY A 225 20.76 -33.27 -4.86
N MET A 226 20.30 -33.72 -3.70
CA MET A 226 18.89 -33.83 -3.37
C MET A 226 18.69 -33.48 -1.89
N THR A 227 17.50 -32.97 -1.58
CA THR A 227 16.99 -32.94 -0.21
C THR A 227 15.62 -33.59 -0.19
N VAL A 228 15.30 -34.29 0.89
CA VAL A 228 14.01 -34.94 1.14
C VAL A 228 13.53 -34.43 2.49
N PHE A 229 12.29 -33.97 2.56
CA PHE A 229 11.75 -33.31 3.74
C PHE A 229 10.23 -33.50 3.86
N THR A 230 9.74 -33.59 5.08
CA THR A 230 8.33 -33.79 5.40
C THR A 230 7.73 -32.53 6.04
N THR A 231 6.63 -32.04 5.48
CA THR A 231 5.97 -30.81 5.94
C THR A 231 5.21 -30.98 7.26
N GLN A 232 5.08 -29.90 8.02
CA GLN A 232 4.32 -29.87 9.28
C GLN A 232 2.79 -30.03 9.08
N SER A 233 2.04 -30.18 10.18
CA SER A 233 0.58 -30.42 10.15
C SER A 233 -0.30 -29.18 9.93
N THR A 234 0.24 -27.98 10.17
CA THR A 234 -0.42 -26.66 10.06
C THR A 234 -1.81 -26.56 10.69
N THR A 235 -2.87 -26.94 9.98
CA THR A 235 -4.28 -26.73 10.37
C THR A 235 -4.88 -27.82 11.27
N ALA A 236 -4.20 -28.96 11.43
CA ALA A 236 -4.76 -30.15 12.10
C ALA A 236 -5.27 -29.89 13.53
N ASP A 237 -4.55 -29.09 14.32
CA ASP A 237 -4.97 -28.73 15.69
C ASP A 237 -6.29 -27.95 15.70
N LEU A 238 -6.45 -26.98 14.79
CA LEU A 238 -7.65 -26.12 14.72
C LEU A 238 -8.87 -26.92 14.29
N VAL A 239 -8.71 -27.83 13.31
CA VAL A 239 -9.77 -28.78 12.91
C VAL A 239 -10.14 -29.70 14.08
N SER A 240 -9.15 -30.21 14.83
CA SER A 240 -9.39 -31.05 16.01
C SER A 240 -10.13 -30.30 17.13
N ILE A 241 -9.75 -29.03 17.37
CA ILE A 241 -10.39 -28.14 18.35
C ILE A 241 -11.85 -27.89 18.00
N GLN A 242 -12.13 -27.51 16.76
CA GLN A 242 -13.49 -27.26 16.28
C GLN A 242 -14.35 -28.53 16.31
N ALA A 243 -13.84 -29.65 15.79
CA ALA A 243 -14.65 -30.85 15.57
C ALA A 243 -14.77 -31.76 16.80
N THR A 244 -13.80 -31.72 17.72
CA THR A 244 -13.69 -32.69 18.84
C THR A 244 -13.58 -32.02 20.20
N VAL A 245 -12.64 -31.07 20.39
CA VAL A 245 -12.34 -30.55 21.73
C VAL A 245 -13.44 -29.62 22.24
N LEU A 246 -13.79 -28.57 21.49
CA LEU A 246 -14.81 -27.61 21.91
C LEU A 246 -16.21 -28.25 22.07
N PRO A 247 -16.68 -29.15 21.18
CA PRO A 247 -17.93 -29.89 21.39
C PRO A 247 -17.94 -30.76 22.66
N GLY A 248 -16.78 -31.18 23.16
CA GLY A 248 -16.62 -31.91 24.43
C GLY A 248 -16.73 -31.02 25.69
N LEU A 249 -16.63 -29.69 25.55
CA LEU A 249 -16.76 -28.75 26.66
C LEU A 249 -18.21 -28.29 26.86
N PRO A 250 -18.57 -27.78 28.06
CA PRO A 250 -19.82 -27.05 28.26
C PRO A 250 -19.99 -25.91 27.24
N VAL A 251 -21.24 -25.63 26.85
CA VAL A 251 -21.56 -24.46 26.02
C VAL A 251 -21.31 -23.19 26.83
N PRO A 252 -20.59 -22.17 26.31
CA PRO A 252 -20.35 -20.92 27.02
C PRO A 252 -21.65 -20.18 27.36
N ALA A 253 -21.61 -19.41 28.45
CA ALA A 253 -22.71 -18.56 28.88
C ALA A 253 -22.24 -17.11 29.02
N ALA A 254 -23.08 -16.17 28.61
CA ALA A 254 -22.82 -14.74 28.70
C ALA A 254 -23.01 -14.23 30.14
N ASP A 255 -21.99 -13.56 30.67
CA ASP A 255 -22.06 -12.80 31.92
C ASP A 255 -22.10 -11.30 31.64
N PHE A 256 -23.30 -10.73 31.77
CA PHE A 256 -23.55 -9.28 31.86
C PHE A 256 -23.80 -8.81 33.30
N ALA A 257 -23.84 -9.74 34.26
CA ALA A 257 -24.23 -9.48 35.65
C ALA A 257 -23.04 -9.03 36.52
N SER A 258 -21.81 -9.41 36.16
CA SER A 258 -20.59 -8.97 36.84
C SER A 258 -20.25 -7.50 36.55
N GLN A 259 -20.53 -7.00 35.34
CA GLN A 259 -20.29 -5.59 34.93
C GLN A 259 -21.55 -4.92 34.36
N PRO A 260 -22.63 -4.77 35.15
CA PRO A 260 -23.94 -4.31 34.66
C PRO A 260 -23.95 -2.82 34.25
N GLY A 261 -22.89 -2.07 34.56
CA GLY A 261 -22.69 -0.70 34.08
C GLY A 261 -22.42 -0.62 32.57
N LEU A 262 -22.01 -1.72 31.94
CA LEU A 262 -21.65 -1.80 30.52
C LEU A 262 -22.83 -2.27 29.63
N VAL A 263 -24.06 -2.20 30.14
CA VAL A 263 -25.29 -2.62 29.44
C VAL A 263 -26.17 -1.40 29.14
N PHE A 264 -25.96 -0.81 27.97
CA PHE A 264 -26.60 0.42 27.51
C PHE A 264 -27.92 0.11 26.77
N LYS A 265 -28.93 -0.34 27.52
CA LYS A 265 -30.25 -0.73 26.98
C LYS A 265 -31.26 0.42 26.95
N GLY A 266 -31.92 0.60 25.81
CA GLY A 266 -32.99 1.58 25.59
C GLY A 266 -32.53 3.03 25.59
N ALA A 267 -33.44 3.98 25.32
CA ALA A 267 -33.10 5.37 25.07
C ALA A 267 -32.24 6.05 26.16
N ALA A 268 -32.45 5.72 27.45
CA ALA A 268 -31.64 6.25 28.54
C ALA A 268 -30.23 5.62 28.60
N GLY A 269 -30.11 4.31 28.38
CA GLY A 269 -28.81 3.64 28.31
C GLY A 269 -28.00 4.11 27.11
N LEU A 270 -28.63 4.18 25.93
CA LEU A 270 -27.99 4.67 24.71
C LEU A 270 -27.61 6.15 24.80
N ALA A 271 -28.37 6.99 25.52
CA ALA A 271 -27.97 8.37 25.79
C ALA A 271 -26.80 8.48 26.79
N ASN A 272 -26.61 7.50 27.68
CA ASN A 272 -25.41 7.44 28.51
C ASN A 272 -24.16 7.03 27.70
N LEU A 273 -24.32 6.20 26.65
CA LEU A 273 -23.24 5.80 25.75
C LEU A 273 -22.94 6.88 24.70
N TYR A 274 -23.90 7.26 23.86
CA TYR A 274 -23.69 8.16 22.72
C TYR A 274 -23.97 9.65 23.02
N GLY A 275 -24.31 9.99 24.27
CA GLY A 275 -24.68 11.36 24.64
C GLY A 275 -26.01 11.81 24.02
N ALA A 276 -26.05 13.03 23.48
CA ALA A 276 -27.30 13.71 23.10
C ALA A 276 -27.96 13.21 21.79
N SER A 277 -27.26 12.38 21.00
CA SER A 277 -27.70 11.92 19.68
C SER A 277 -27.39 10.43 19.47
N PRO A 278 -28.08 9.52 20.18
CA PRO A 278 -27.91 8.09 19.97
C PRO A 278 -28.35 7.67 18.56
N PRO A 279 -27.78 6.59 17.99
CA PRO A 279 -28.14 6.08 16.68
C PRO A 279 -29.60 5.63 16.60
N ALA A 280 -30.17 5.66 15.39
CA ALA A 280 -31.61 5.46 15.20
C ALA A 280 -32.04 3.98 15.17
N HIS A 281 -31.14 3.08 14.77
CA HIS A 281 -31.44 1.68 14.52
C HIS A 281 -31.00 0.76 15.66
N VAL A 282 -30.29 1.28 16.67
CA VAL A 282 -29.81 0.52 17.83
C VAL A 282 -30.82 0.55 18.99
N ALA A 283 -31.05 -0.59 19.65
CA ALA A 283 -31.83 -0.70 20.89
C ALA A 283 -31.00 -0.98 22.13
N THR A 284 -29.86 -1.66 21.99
CA THR A 284 -28.95 -1.99 23.10
C THR A 284 -27.53 -2.12 22.57
N VAL A 285 -26.57 -1.56 23.29
CA VAL A 285 -25.15 -1.93 23.22
C VAL A 285 -24.80 -2.56 24.55
N ALA A 286 -24.16 -3.73 24.58
CA ALA A 286 -23.81 -4.40 25.82
C ALA A 286 -22.44 -5.09 25.71
N THR A 287 -21.56 -4.83 26.67
CA THR A 287 -20.32 -5.57 26.85
C THR A 287 -20.49 -6.58 27.99
N GLY A 288 -20.11 -7.83 27.75
CA GLY A 288 -20.17 -8.93 28.69
C GLY A 288 -18.94 -9.84 28.60
N PHE A 289 -18.93 -10.92 29.36
CA PHE A 289 -17.83 -11.89 29.37
C PHE A 289 -18.34 -13.30 29.07
N TYR A 290 -17.50 -14.16 28.50
CA TYR A 290 -17.80 -15.58 28.31
C TYR A 290 -16.56 -16.46 28.50
N GLY A 291 -16.79 -17.73 28.79
CA GLY A 291 -15.73 -18.72 28.91
C GLY A 291 -15.19 -19.17 27.54
N SER A 292 -13.93 -18.85 27.25
CA SER A 292 -13.18 -19.40 26.11
C SER A 292 -12.09 -20.37 26.58
N ALA A 293 -11.85 -21.44 25.82
CA ALA A 293 -10.84 -22.43 26.14
C ALA A 293 -9.43 -21.95 25.74
N ARG A 294 -8.49 -21.92 26.69
CA ARG A 294 -7.10 -21.54 26.42
C ARG A 294 -6.25 -22.78 26.12
N PHE A 295 -5.44 -22.69 25.07
CA PHE A 295 -4.59 -23.78 24.59
C PHE A 295 -3.08 -23.46 24.65
N GLN A 296 -2.73 -22.17 24.61
CA GLN A 296 -1.36 -21.70 24.75
C GLN A 296 -0.91 -21.63 26.21
N THR A 297 0.28 -22.14 26.51
CA THR A 297 0.90 -22.23 27.86
C THR A 297 0.87 -20.93 28.64
N HIS A 298 1.36 -19.86 28.02
CA HIS A 298 1.33 -18.50 28.56
C HIS A 298 -0.10 -17.95 28.56
N ASP A 299 -0.43 -17.13 29.55
CA ASP A 299 -1.71 -16.42 29.59
C ASP A 299 -1.52 -15.07 28.88
N PRO A 300 -2.00 -14.90 27.63
CA PRO A 300 -1.78 -13.66 26.86
C PRO A 300 -2.45 -12.45 27.53
N ASP A 301 -3.40 -12.71 28.42
CA ASP A 301 -4.16 -11.69 29.12
C ASP A 301 -3.57 -11.47 30.52
N GLY A 302 -2.58 -12.28 30.95
CA GLY A 302 -2.12 -12.45 32.34
C GLY A 302 -1.04 -11.48 32.82
N ASP A 303 0.13 -11.51 32.17
CA ASP A 303 1.36 -10.85 32.65
C ASP A 303 1.59 -9.43 32.09
N GLY A 304 0.73 -9.00 31.17
CA GLY A 304 0.80 -7.72 30.47
C GLY A 304 1.81 -7.70 29.31
N PRO A 305 1.71 -6.71 28.41
CA PRO A 305 2.29 -6.73 27.06
C PRO A 305 3.83 -6.75 26.99
N PHE A 306 4.49 -6.49 28.12
CA PHE A 306 5.94 -6.44 28.26
C PHE A 306 6.44 -7.22 29.47
N GLY A 307 5.61 -8.06 30.09
CA GLY A 307 6.02 -8.90 31.24
C GLY A 307 7.18 -9.83 30.88
N ASP A 308 7.15 -10.34 29.65
CA ASP A 308 8.09 -11.33 29.11
C ASP A 308 9.23 -10.70 28.29
N LEU A 309 9.14 -9.41 27.94
CA LEU A 309 10.17 -8.73 27.16
C LEU A 309 11.39 -8.36 28.01
N PRO A 310 12.61 -8.43 27.44
CA PRO A 310 13.82 -8.05 28.16
C PRO A 310 13.81 -6.58 28.60
N LEU A 311 14.17 -6.33 29.87
CA LEU A 311 14.31 -4.97 30.39
C LEU A 311 15.30 -4.13 29.55
N PRO A 312 15.14 -2.79 29.48
CA PRO A 312 16.07 -1.90 28.79
C PRO A 312 17.54 -2.06 29.21
N PRO A 313 18.50 -2.08 28.26
CA PRO A 313 18.35 -1.82 26.81
C PRO A 313 18.00 -3.05 25.95
N SER A 314 17.87 -4.25 26.54
CA SER A 314 17.82 -5.51 25.78
C SER A 314 16.58 -5.73 24.92
N PHE A 315 15.48 -4.99 25.12
CA PHE A 315 14.33 -5.01 24.20
C PHE A 315 14.69 -4.56 22.77
N ALA A 316 15.72 -3.71 22.61
CA ALA A 316 16.15 -3.14 21.33
C ALA A 316 17.32 -3.91 20.68
N SER A 317 18.03 -4.74 21.45
CA SER A 317 19.05 -5.65 20.95
C SER A 317 19.24 -6.80 21.93
N CYS A 318 19.14 -8.03 21.43
CA CYS A 318 19.37 -9.21 22.23
C CYS A 318 20.84 -9.30 22.63
N SER A 319 21.12 -8.83 23.86
CA SER A 319 22.47 -8.80 24.42
C SER A 319 23.04 -10.23 24.49
N PRO A 320 24.31 -10.46 24.12
CA PRO A 320 24.96 -11.79 24.22
C PRO A 320 25.05 -12.38 25.65
N ALA A 321 24.44 -11.75 26.65
CA ALA A 321 24.55 -12.07 28.07
C ALA A 321 23.30 -12.75 28.68
N GLY A 322 22.24 -13.00 27.90
CA GLY A 322 21.04 -13.73 28.33
C GLY A 322 20.05 -13.97 27.18
N PRO A 323 19.12 -14.92 27.31
CA PRO A 323 18.07 -15.13 26.32
C PRO A 323 17.10 -13.94 26.28
N CYS A 324 16.55 -13.65 25.10
CA CYS A 324 15.54 -12.61 24.92
C CYS A 324 14.13 -13.12 25.23
N GLU A 325 13.87 -14.38 24.93
CA GLU A 325 12.67 -15.10 25.35
C GLU A 325 12.85 -15.58 26.80
N THR A 326 11.83 -15.36 27.63
CA THR A 326 11.84 -15.78 29.05
C THR A 326 10.71 -16.74 29.42
N THR A 327 9.84 -17.05 28.47
CA THR A 327 8.62 -17.84 28.64
C THR A 327 8.50 -18.94 27.59
N ASP A 328 8.03 -20.11 28.01
CA ASP A 328 7.64 -21.23 27.13
C ASP A 328 6.26 -20.91 26.55
N GLU A 329 6.19 -20.20 25.43
CA GLU A 329 4.94 -19.93 24.69
C GLU A 329 4.70 -21.01 23.63
N ARG A 330 3.78 -21.94 23.90
CA ARG A 330 3.39 -22.97 22.96
C ARG A 330 1.94 -23.40 23.10
N PHE A 331 1.34 -23.69 21.96
CA PHE A 331 0.11 -24.45 21.85
C PHE A 331 0.31 -25.87 22.41
N THR A 332 -0.39 -26.21 23.48
CA THR A 332 -0.16 -27.46 24.21
C THR A 332 -0.84 -28.66 23.55
N ARG A 333 -0.13 -29.80 23.57
CA ARG A 333 -0.64 -31.10 23.12
C ARG A 333 -0.41 -32.16 24.20
N ASP A 334 -1.24 -33.20 24.20
CA ASP A 334 -1.05 -34.38 25.03
C ASP A 334 0.04 -35.30 24.43
N GLY A 335 0.42 -36.36 25.17
CA GLY A 335 1.40 -37.35 24.69
C GLY A 335 0.93 -38.23 23.51
N ALA A 336 -0.24 -37.94 22.93
CA ALA A 336 -0.75 -38.53 21.69
C ALA A 336 -0.96 -37.48 20.59
N GLY A 337 -0.52 -36.22 20.81
CA GLY A 337 -0.58 -35.13 19.84
C GLY A 337 -1.91 -34.36 19.80
N HIS A 338 -2.85 -34.58 20.73
CA HIS A 338 -4.13 -33.84 20.73
C HIS A 338 -4.02 -32.49 21.45
N PRO A 339 -4.63 -31.41 20.95
CA PRO A 339 -4.72 -30.13 21.65
C PRO A 339 -5.26 -30.22 23.07
N VAL A 340 -4.57 -29.58 24.02
CA VAL A 340 -4.92 -29.58 25.45
C VAL A 340 -5.54 -28.24 25.86
N VAL A 341 -6.68 -28.31 26.55
CA VAL A 341 -7.28 -27.15 27.22
C VAL A 341 -6.58 -26.98 28.57
N ILE A 342 -5.95 -25.82 28.76
CA ILE A 342 -5.22 -25.48 29.99
C ILE A 342 -6.18 -24.94 31.04
N ASP A 343 -7.01 -23.97 30.66
CA ASP A 343 -8.09 -23.42 31.47
C ASP A 343 -9.22 -22.84 30.59
N THR A 344 -10.15 -22.13 31.21
CA THR A 344 -11.27 -21.47 30.53
C THR A 344 -11.39 -20.03 31.02
N ALA A 345 -10.61 -19.15 30.41
CA ALA A 345 -10.57 -17.72 30.72
C ALA A 345 -11.91 -17.03 30.43
N GLN A 346 -12.21 -15.95 31.15
CA GLN A 346 -13.39 -15.11 30.93
C GLN A 346 -13.01 -13.91 30.07
N ILE A 347 -13.21 -14.01 28.76
CA ILE A 347 -12.81 -12.97 27.80
C ILE A 347 -13.99 -12.06 27.44
N PRO A 348 -13.72 -10.78 27.11
CA PRO A 348 -14.75 -9.78 26.83
C PRO A 348 -15.34 -9.96 25.43
N PHE A 349 -16.64 -9.69 25.31
CA PHE A 349 -17.34 -9.53 24.04
C PHE A 349 -18.30 -8.34 24.11
N THR A 350 -18.58 -7.72 22.96
CA THR A 350 -19.58 -6.66 22.82
C THR A 350 -20.63 -7.08 21.82
N VAL A 351 -21.90 -6.79 22.09
CA VAL A 351 -23.04 -7.03 21.20
C VAL A 351 -23.88 -5.77 21.02
N VAL A 352 -24.29 -5.52 19.77
CA VAL A 352 -25.24 -4.47 19.38
C VAL A 352 -26.52 -5.13 18.88
N VAL A 353 -27.65 -4.75 19.49
CA VAL A 353 -28.98 -5.30 19.20
C VAL A 353 -29.84 -4.26 18.48
N PRO A 354 -30.46 -4.58 17.32
CA PRO A 354 -31.31 -3.66 16.58
C PRO A 354 -32.60 -3.27 17.31
N SER A 355 -33.13 -2.11 16.94
CA SER A 355 -34.45 -1.63 17.34
C SER A 355 -35.56 -2.15 16.43
N GLY A 356 -36.80 -2.16 16.94
CA GLY A 356 -37.95 -2.73 16.24
C GLY A 356 -38.30 -4.14 16.72
N THR A 357 -38.68 -5.02 15.79
CA THR A 357 -39.12 -6.39 16.09
C THR A 357 -38.27 -7.37 15.29
N PRO A 358 -37.60 -8.35 15.93
CA PRO A 358 -36.79 -9.34 15.22
C PRO A 358 -37.65 -10.18 14.26
N PRO A 359 -37.04 -10.71 13.18
CA PRO A 359 -37.62 -11.81 12.41
C PRO A 359 -38.00 -13.02 13.29
N PRO A 360 -38.88 -13.92 12.85
CA PRO A 360 -39.31 -15.08 13.65
C PRO A 360 -38.16 -16.00 14.12
N ALA A 361 -37.08 -16.08 13.32
CA ALA A 361 -35.88 -16.83 13.65
C ALA A 361 -35.02 -16.12 14.71
N GLY A 362 -35.07 -14.79 14.79
CA GLY A 362 -34.17 -13.93 15.57
C GLY A 362 -33.58 -12.85 14.66
N TRP A 363 -32.76 -11.96 15.21
CA TRP A 363 -31.87 -11.11 14.41
C TRP A 363 -30.68 -11.95 13.91
N PRO A 364 -30.44 -12.05 12.59
CA PRO A 364 -29.20 -12.59 12.04
C PRO A 364 -27.99 -11.85 12.58
N VAL A 365 -26.86 -12.54 12.77
CA VAL A 365 -25.71 -12.03 13.53
C VAL A 365 -24.48 -11.86 12.65
N VAL A 366 -23.89 -10.66 12.65
CA VAL A 366 -22.58 -10.38 12.05
C VAL A 366 -21.52 -10.38 13.15
N ILE A 367 -20.54 -11.28 13.05
CA ILE A 367 -19.33 -11.23 13.85
C ILE A 367 -18.39 -10.19 13.21
N GLN A 368 -18.19 -9.06 13.90
CA GLN A 368 -17.32 -7.96 13.51
C GLN A 368 -15.96 -8.12 14.22
N GLN A 369 -14.88 -8.36 13.47
CA GLN A 369 -13.53 -8.52 14.04
C GLN A 369 -12.61 -7.35 13.67
N HIS A 370 -11.98 -6.79 14.69
CA HIS A 370 -11.19 -5.57 14.58
C HIS A 370 -9.81 -5.74 13.93
N GLY A 371 -9.29 -4.65 13.37
CA GLY A 371 -7.94 -4.54 12.85
C GLY A 371 -6.87 -4.34 13.93
N LEU A 372 -5.61 -4.30 13.49
CA LEU A 372 -4.44 -4.16 14.35
C LEU A 372 -4.48 -2.82 15.13
N GLY A 373 -4.27 -2.88 16.44
CA GLY A 373 -4.32 -1.69 17.31
C GLY A 373 -5.73 -1.19 17.65
N GLY A 374 -6.78 -1.85 17.14
CA GLY A 374 -8.17 -1.61 17.53
C GLY A 374 -8.63 -2.50 18.68
N GLN A 375 -9.93 -2.47 18.97
CA GLN A 375 -10.59 -3.35 19.95
C GLN A 375 -12.03 -3.65 19.49
N ARG A 376 -12.83 -4.32 20.33
CA ARG A 376 -14.26 -4.60 20.06
C ARG A 376 -15.19 -3.35 19.99
N ASP A 377 -14.66 -2.13 20.10
CA ASP A 377 -15.39 -0.88 19.83
C ASP A 377 -15.84 -0.78 18.36
N LEU A 378 -15.16 -1.47 17.44
CA LEU A 378 -15.57 -1.61 16.05
C LEU A 378 -16.99 -2.18 15.88
N VAL A 379 -17.43 -3.06 16.79
CA VAL A 379 -18.80 -3.60 16.82
C VAL A 379 -19.83 -2.47 17.02
N VAL A 380 -19.48 -1.47 17.84
CA VAL A 380 -20.31 -0.28 18.11
C VAL A 380 -20.29 0.70 16.93
N ALA A 381 -19.15 0.80 16.24
CA ALA A 381 -18.98 1.66 15.07
C ALA A 381 -19.82 1.21 13.85
N PHE A 382 -19.84 -0.09 13.54
CA PHE A 382 -20.71 -0.64 12.48
C PHE A 382 -22.15 -0.92 12.95
N GLY A 383 -22.40 -1.01 14.25
CA GLY A 383 -23.66 -1.51 14.81
C GLY A 383 -24.94 -0.80 14.36
N ASP A 384 -24.93 0.50 14.06
CA ASP A 384 -26.12 1.19 13.49
C ASP A 384 -26.32 0.88 12.00
N LEU A 385 -25.24 0.65 11.24
CA LEU A 385 -25.29 0.29 9.82
C LEU A 385 -25.80 -1.15 9.65
N ASP A 386 -25.28 -2.08 10.45
CA ASP A 386 -25.75 -3.46 10.52
C ASP A 386 -27.22 -3.51 10.98
N ALA A 387 -27.57 -2.80 12.05
CA ALA A 387 -28.93 -2.73 12.58
C ALA A 387 -29.93 -2.07 11.60
N ALA A 388 -29.51 -1.07 10.81
CA ALA A 388 -30.32 -0.47 9.76
C ALA A 388 -30.69 -1.47 8.65
N LYS A 389 -29.89 -2.53 8.45
CA LYS A 389 -30.16 -3.64 7.54
C LYS A 389 -30.83 -4.84 8.22
N GLY A 390 -31.05 -4.78 9.53
CA GLY A 390 -31.71 -5.84 10.31
C GLY A 390 -30.77 -6.93 10.83
N PHE A 391 -29.48 -6.63 11.01
CA PHE A 391 -28.50 -7.53 11.61
C PHE A 391 -28.13 -7.06 13.03
N ALA A 392 -27.97 -8.00 13.95
CA ALA A 392 -27.25 -7.76 15.20
C ALA A 392 -25.75 -7.93 14.97
N SER A 393 -24.92 -7.18 15.70
CA SER A 393 -23.46 -7.25 15.57
C SER A 393 -22.85 -7.77 16.86
N ILE A 394 -21.82 -8.61 16.79
CA ILE A 394 -21.08 -9.13 17.95
C ILE A 394 -19.57 -9.17 17.65
N GLY A 395 -18.71 -9.04 18.66
CA GLY A 395 -17.27 -9.18 18.46
C GLY A 395 -16.50 -9.28 19.77
N ILE A 396 -15.23 -9.68 19.67
CA ILE A 396 -14.30 -9.86 20.78
C ILE A 396 -13.04 -9.02 20.61
N ASP A 397 -12.31 -8.81 21.69
CA ASP A 397 -10.91 -8.43 21.57
C ASP A 397 -10.08 -9.66 21.17
N ALA A 398 -9.19 -9.47 20.19
CA ALA A 398 -8.12 -10.42 19.93
C ALA A 398 -7.19 -10.56 21.15
N ALA A 399 -6.37 -11.62 21.19
CA ALA A 399 -5.27 -11.71 22.16
C ALA A 399 -4.44 -10.41 22.14
N GLN A 400 -3.94 -9.97 23.30
CA GLN A 400 -3.14 -8.73 23.42
C GLN A 400 -3.84 -7.45 22.88
N HIS A 401 -5.18 -7.36 22.85
CA HIS A 401 -5.92 -6.14 22.45
C HIS A 401 -6.98 -5.72 23.48
N GLY A 402 -7.41 -4.46 23.43
CA GLY A 402 -8.52 -3.94 24.24
C GLY A 402 -8.42 -4.25 25.74
N TYR A 403 -9.44 -4.89 26.29
CA TYR A 403 -9.48 -5.32 27.70
C TYR A 403 -8.53 -6.49 27.99
N ARG A 404 -8.25 -7.34 26.99
CA ARG A 404 -7.34 -8.49 27.13
C ARG A 404 -5.89 -8.05 27.37
N TYR A 405 -5.44 -7.04 26.63
CA TYR A 405 -4.14 -6.37 26.85
C TYR A 405 -3.93 -5.84 28.28
N TRP A 406 -5.02 -5.54 29.00
CA TRP A 406 -4.99 -4.96 30.35
C TRP A 406 -5.45 -5.92 31.47
N ASN A 407 -5.66 -7.21 31.17
CA ASN A 407 -6.24 -8.21 32.10
C ASN A 407 -7.59 -7.77 32.73
N CYS A 408 -8.44 -7.11 31.93
CA CYS A 408 -9.71 -6.59 32.40
C CYS A 408 -10.81 -7.67 32.30
N GLY A 409 -11.07 -8.35 33.42
CA GLY A 409 -12.04 -9.45 33.54
C GLY A 409 -13.29 -9.11 34.38
N PRO A 410 -14.24 -10.06 34.52
CA PRO A 410 -15.55 -9.80 35.13
C PRO A 410 -15.48 -9.31 36.59
N SER A 411 -14.47 -9.74 37.36
CA SER A 411 -14.35 -9.46 38.79
C SER A 411 -13.65 -8.14 39.15
N ALA A 412 -13.18 -7.36 38.17
CA ALA A 412 -12.47 -6.10 38.39
C ALA A 412 -12.91 -5.01 37.42
N ALA A 413 -13.00 -3.76 37.88
CA ALA A 413 -13.15 -2.62 36.98
C ALA A 413 -11.82 -2.38 36.24
N CYS A 414 -11.88 -2.17 34.92
CA CYS A 414 -10.70 -1.93 34.11
C CYS A 414 -10.07 -0.56 34.48
N PRO A 415 -8.84 -0.48 35.00
CA PRO A 415 -8.24 0.79 35.42
C PRO A 415 -8.03 1.79 34.27
N GLN A 416 -7.99 1.26 33.05
CA GLN A 416 -7.85 1.97 31.79
C GLN A 416 -9.21 2.26 31.13
N ASP A 417 -10.35 1.91 31.73
CA ASP A 417 -11.67 2.37 31.29
C ASP A 417 -12.21 3.38 32.32
N THR A 418 -12.13 4.66 31.98
CA THR A 418 -12.41 5.79 32.89
C THR A 418 -13.30 6.87 32.26
N ARG A 419 -13.54 6.79 30.96
CA ARG A 419 -14.29 7.73 30.15
C ARG A 419 -15.11 6.94 29.13
N ASN A 420 -15.94 7.70 28.43
CA ASN A 420 -16.75 7.21 27.35
C ASN A 420 -16.36 7.97 26.09
N GLY A 421 -15.76 7.26 25.13
CA GLY A 421 -15.27 7.82 23.87
C GLY A 421 -16.40 8.28 22.95
N PHE A 422 -17.55 7.60 22.99
CA PHE A 422 -18.71 7.88 22.14
C PHE A 422 -19.51 9.12 22.60
N GLY A 423 -19.75 9.23 23.90
CA GLY A 423 -20.57 10.27 24.52
C GLY A 423 -19.78 11.44 25.12
N GLY A 424 -18.45 11.33 25.18
CA GLY A 424 -17.56 12.37 25.71
C GLY A 424 -17.71 12.60 27.23
N THR A 425 -18.04 11.55 28.00
CA THR A 425 -18.23 11.66 29.46
C THR A 425 -17.10 10.98 30.25
N ALA A 426 -16.95 11.32 31.53
CA ALA A 426 -15.95 10.70 32.42
C ALA A 426 -16.57 9.53 33.22
N SER A 427 -17.10 8.55 32.49
CA SER A 427 -17.70 7.32 33.01
C SER A 427 -17.32 6.18 32.07
N PRO A 428 -17.02 4.97 32.58
CA PRO A 428 -16.63 3.84 31.75
C PRO A 428 -17.67 3.49 30.68
N ASP A 429 -17.24 3.22 29.44
CA ASP A 429 -18.11 2.76 28.33
C ASP A 429 -17.95 1.28 27.98
N GLY A 430 -17.01 0.58 28.61
CA GLY A 430 -16.74 -0.82 28.38
C GLY A 430 -15.68 -1.08 27.33
N PHE A 431 -14.80 -0.10 27.05
CA PHE A 431 -13.67 -0.17 26.13
C PHE A 431 -12.44 0.48 26.81
N ALA A 432 -11.22 0.19 26.36
CA ALA A 432 -10.03 0.79 26.98
C ALA A 432 -9.83 2.24 26.48
N ASP A 433 -9.76 3.20 27.41
CA ASP A 433 -9.20 4.54 27.15
C ASP A 433 -7.68 4.42 27.03
N ASP A 434 -7.11 4.71 25.86
CA ASP A 434 -5.69 5.05 25.83
C ASP A 434 -5.33 6.19 24.85
N PRO A 435 -4.74 7.30 25.36
CA PRO A 435 -4.18 8.36 24.53
C PRO A 435 -2.66 8.21 24.27
N ASN A 436 -1.99 7.13 24.71
CA ASN A 436 -0.53 6.94 24.66
C ASN A 436 -0.02 5.51 24.37
N THR A 437 -0.80 4.42 24.45
CA THR A 437 -0.41 3.10 23.89
C THR A 437 -0.59 3.08 22.36
N GLY A 438 0.03 4.04 21.68
CA GLY A 438 -0.08 4.16 20.22
C GLY A 438 0.33 2.87 19.50
N PHE A 439 -0.23 2.66 18.30
CA PHE A 439 0.04 1.61 17.31
C PHE A 439 1.20 0.66 17.66
N LEU A 440 2.42 1.19 17.72
CA LEU A 440 3.64 0.49 18.16
C LEU A 440 3.47 -0.45 19.37
N SER A 441 2.87 -0.03 20.49
CA SER A 441 2.81 -0.87 21.71
C SER A 441 1.86 -2.07 21.62
N VAL A 442 0.69 -1.91 21.01
CA VAL A 442 -0.26 -3.02 20.78
C VAL A 442 0.29 -3.96 19.69
N ASN A 443 0.95 -3.41 18.67
CA ASN A 443 1.66 -4.20 17.67
C ASN A 443 2.77 -5.04 18.31
N LEU A 444 3.59 -4.43 19.19
CA LEU A 444 4.65 -5.13 19.90
C LEU A 444 4.11 -6.18 20.88
N GLY A 445 2.93 -6.01 21.48
CA GLY A 445 2.29 -7.06 22.29
C GLY A 445 1.86 -8.27 21.44
N PHE A 446 1.00 -8.06 20.44
CA PHE A 446 0.47 -9.16 19.64
C PHE A 446 1.54 -9.89 18.81
N PHE A 447 2.52 -9.16 18.26
CA PHE A 447 3.66 -9.72 17.53
C PHE A 447 4.88 -10.04 18.44
N GLN A 448 4.70 -10.13 19.76
CA GLN A 448 5.74 -10.45 20.76
C GLN A 448 7.08 -9.71 20.53
N ALA A 449 6.97 -8.46 20.10
CA ALA A 449 8.05 -7.55 19.70
C ALA A 449 9.09 -8.15 18.72
N PHE A 450 8.70 -9.18 17.97
CA PHE A 450 9.56 -10.03 17.13
C PHE A 450 10.66 -10.79 17.88
N HIS A 451 10.55 -10.91 19.21
CA HIS A 451 11.43 -11.73 20.05
C HIS A 451 10.97 -13.18 20.14
N ASN A 452 9.66 -13.46 20.11
CA ASN A 452 9.09 -14.80 20.18
C ASN A 452 8.13 -15.09 19.01
N PHE A 453 8.56 -15.89 18.03
CA PHE A 453 7.74 -16.24 16.87
C PHE A 453 6.70 -17.36 17.14
N LEU A 454 6.89 -18.18 18.18
CA LEU A 454 5.86 -19.12 18.64
C LEU A 454 4.68 -18.36 19.25
N GLY A 455 4.96 -17.35 20.06
CA GLY A 455 3.95 -16.48 20.65
C GLY A 455 3.14 -15.71 19.60
N VAL A 456 3.80 -15.22 18.53
CA VAL A 456 3.07 -14.64 17.37
C VAL A 456 2.10 -15.67 16.77
N ARG A 457 2.59 -16.87 16.45
CA ARG A 457 1.78 -17.96 15.90
C ARG A 457 0.59 -18.29 16.79
N ASP A 458 0.82 -18.43 18.09
CA ASP A 458 -0.19 -18.93 19.00
C ASP A 458 -1.18 -17.85 19.46
N ASN A 459 -0.80 -16.56 19.47
CA ASN A 459 -1.74 -15.43 19.62
C ASN A 459 -2.83 -15.41 18.53
N PHE A 460 -2.45 -15.66 17.27
CA PHE A 460 -3.42 -15.88 16.18
C PHE A 460 -4.31 -17.09 16.47
N ARG A 461 -3.71 -18.25 16.75
CA ARG A 461 -4.44 -19.53 16.91
C ARG A 461 -5.35 -19.56 18.14
N GLN A 462 -4.97 -18.90 19.23
CA GLN A 462 -5.83 -18.70 20.40
C GLN A 462 -7.02 -17.82 20.04
N THR A 463 -6.80 -16.72 19.30
CA THR A 463 -7.91 -15.87 18.84
C THR A 463 -8.87 -16.64 17.90
N TYR A 464 -8.39 -17.62 17.12
CA TYR A 464 -9.27 -18.51 16.36
C TYR A 464 -10.12 -19.41 17.27
N ALA A 465 -9.53 -20.00 18.31
CA ALA A 465 -10.25 -20.79 19.30
C ALA A 465 -11.27 -19.96 20.10
N ASP A 466 -10.98 -18.68 20.32
CA ASP A 466 -11.88 -17.71 20.94
C ASP A 466 -13.10 -17.41 20.05
N LEU A 467 -12.88 -17.20 18.74
CA LEU A 467 -13.96 -17.01 17.75
C LEU A 467 -14.83 -18.27 17.56
N LEU A 468 -14.23 -19.47 17.54
CA LEU A 468 -14.98 -20.75 17.57
C LEU A 468 -15.82 -20.86 18.85
N SER A 469 -15.31 -20.38 19.99
CA SER A 469 -16.05 -20.34 21.25
C SER A 469 -17.15 -19.28 21.27
N LEU A 470 -17.00 -18.17 20.51
CA LEU A 470 -18.03 -17.14 20.32
C LEU A 470 -19.24 -17.68 19.54
N VAL A 471 -19.01 -18.48 18.49
CA VAL A 471 -20.11 -19.15 17.76
C VAL A 471 -20.85 -20.11 18.70
N ARG A 472 -20.14 -20.87 19.53
CA ARG A 472 -20.75 -21.71 20.57
C ARG A 472 -21.54 -20.90 21.61
N LEU A 473 -21.14 -19.67 21.94
CA LEU A 473 -21.91 -18.78 22.82
C LEU A 473 -23.26 -18.39 22.20
N LEU A 474 -23.31 -18.12 20.89
CA LEU A 474 -24.54 -17.78 20.17
C LEU A 474 -25.56 -18.94 20.23
N HIS A 475 -25.12 -20.17 19.95
CA HIS A 475 -25.96 -21.38 20.10
C HIS A 475 -26.45 -21.63 21.54
N GLY A 476 -25.85 -20.98 22.55
CA GLY A 476 -26.29 -21.05 23.94
C GLY A 476 -27.53 -20.20 24.26
N HIS A 477 -27.90 -19.23 23.42
CA HIS A 477 -29.00 -18.26 23.64
C HIS A 477 -29.01 -17.58 25.02
N THR A 478 -27.86 -17.49 25.69
CA THR A 478 -27.76 -16.83 27.00
C THR A 478 -27.82 -15.31 26.88
N ILE A 479 -27.37 -14.77 25.74
CA ILE A 479 -27.50 -13.35 25.37
C ILE A 479 -28.99 -12.98 25.21
N ASP A 480 -29.77 -13.80 24.51
CA ASP A 480 -31.21 -13.63 24.27
C ASP A 480 -31.98 -13.40 25.59
N MET A 481 -31.74 -14.29 26.56
CA MET A 481 -32.36 -14.22 27.89
C MET A 481 -31.92 -13.01 28.71
N ALA A 482 -30.65 -12.63 28.63
CA ALA A 482 -30.10 -11.52 29.41
C ALA A 482 -30.50 -10.15 28.86
N LEU A 483 -30.56 -10.03 27.53
CA LEU A 483 -30.87 -8.78 26.84
C LEU A 483 -32.33 -8.66 26.40
N ASP A 484 -33.17 -9.67 26.62
CA ASP A 484 -34.59 -9.71 26.22
C ASP A 484 -34.75 -9.35 24.73
N THR A 485 -34.03 -10.13 23.92
CA THR A 485 -34.01 -10.10 22.45
C THR A 485 -33.93 -11.54 21.94
N LYS A 486 -34.03 -11.76 20.63
CA LYS A 486 -33.78 -13.07 20.03
C LYS A 486 -32.70 -12.93 18.96
N LEU A 487 -31.64 -13.72 19.06
CA LEU A 487 -30.61 -13.84 18.04
C LEU A 487 -30.87 -15.10 17.19
N ASP A 488 -30.55 -15.04 15.91
CA ASP A 488 -30.65 -16.16 14.98
C ASP A 488 -29.29 -16.84 14.85
N ASP A 489 -29.07 -17.87 15.66
CA ASP A 489 -27.87 -18.71 15.65
C ASP A 489 -27.77 -19.60 14.39
N THR A 490 -28.79 -19.60 13.53
CA THR A 490 -28.77 -20.31 12.24
C THR A 490 -28.34 -19.41 11.08
N ASN A 491 -28.19 -18.10 11.30
CA ASN A 491 -27.73 -17.12 10.30
C ASN A 491 -26.60 -16.25 10.87
N ILE A 492 -25.43 -16.86 11.02
CA ILE A 492 -24.20 -16.21 11.50
C ILE A 492 -23.32 -15.84 10.30
N PHE A 493 -22.78 -14.63 10.31
CA PHE A 493 -21.92 -14.06 9.28
C PHE A 493 -20.61 -13.54 9.91
N TYR A 494 -19.60 -13.32 9.08
CA TYR A 494 -18.31 -12.78 9.53
C TYR A 494 -17.89 -11.57 8.70
N MET A 495 -17.40 -10.52 9.34
CA MET A 495 -16.66 -9.43 8.71
C MET A 495 -15.37 -9.19 9.50
N GLY A 496 -14.22 -9.42 8.85
CA GLY A 496 -12.91 -9.14 9.41
C GLY A 496 -12.21 -8.06 8.61
N HIS A 497 -11.67 -7.05 9.29
CA HIS A 497 -10.96 -5.92 8.66
C HIS A 497 -9.48 -5.93 9.05
N SER A 498 -8.56 -5.79 8.09
CA SER A 498 -7.11 -5.77 8.37
C SER A 498 -6.69 -7.05 9.10
N LEU A 499 -6.12 -6.95 10.31
CA LEU A 499 -5.83 -8.08 11.20
C LEU A 499 -7.05 -8.98 11.43
N GLY A 500 -8.27 -8.42 11.50
CA GLY A 500 -9.50 -9.20 11.55
C GLY A 500 -9.72 -10.03 10.29
N GLY A 501 -9.33 -9.54 9.11
CA GLY A 501 -9.33 -10.32 7.88
C GLY A 501 -8.28 -11.43 7.91
N LEU A 502 -7.06 -11.12 8.37
CA LEU A 502 -5.96 -12.08 8.57
C LEU A 502 -6.37 -13.19 9.54
N MET A 503 -7.04 -12.85 10.64
CA MET A 503 -7.57 -13.84 11.58
C MET A 503 -8.76 -14.62 10.99
N GLY A 504 -9.61 -13.94 10.22
CA GLY A 504 -10.70 -14.57 9.47
C GLY A 504 -10.22 -15.61 8.45
N SER A 505 -9.05 -15.42 7.84
CA SER A 505 -8.45 -16.39 6.93
C SER A 505 -8.04 -17.70 7.61
N GLY A 506 -7.81 -17.69 8.93
CA GLY A 506 -7.65 -18.90 9.76
C GLY A 506 -8.95 -19.44 10.35
N PHE A 507 -9.88 -18.55 10.76
CA PHE A 507 -11.14 -18.92 11.42
C PHE A 507 -12.24 -19.41 10.46
N VAL A 508 -12.56 -18.64 9.40
CA VAL A 508 -13.67 -18.92 8.47
C VAL A 508 -13.58 -20.28 7.76
N PRO A 509 -12.40 -20.78 7.34
CA PRO A 509 -12.30 -22.12 6.74
C PRO A 509 -12.59 -23.25 7.73
N ILE A 510 -12.40 -23.01 9.03
CA ILE A 510 -12.54 -24.01 10.09
C ILE A 510 -13.99 -24.05 10.62
N GLU A 511 -14.65 -22.89 10.75
CA GLU A 511 -16.02 -22.79 11.30
C GLU A 511 -17.12 -23.10 10.27
N PRO A 512 -17.89 -24.20 10.40
CA PRO A 512 -18.93 -24.58 9.44
C PRO A 512 -20.25 -23.81 9.56
N ASP A 513 -20.56 -23.18 10.69
CA ASP A 513 -21.88 -22.56 10.88
C ASP A 513 -22.01 -21.14 10.32
N LEU A 514 -20.91 -20.52 9.86
CA LEU A 514 -20.94 -19.28 9.08
C LEU A 514 -21.66 -19.47 7.73
N LYS A 515 -22.57 -18.54 7.39
CA LYS A 515 -23.33 -18.57 6.13
C LYS A 515 -22.66 -17.77 5.01
N ALA A 516 -22.00 -16.66 5.34
CA ALA A 516 -21.07 -15.95 4.46
C ALA A 516 -20.07 -15.10 5.26
N ALA A 517 -18.93 -14.77 4.62
CA ALA A 517 -17.85 -14.01 5.21
C ALA A 517 -17.31 -12.92 4.27
N LEU A 518 -16.91 -11.79 4.86
CA LEU A 518 -16.08 -10.76 4.25
C LEU A 518 -14.69 -10.79 4.90
N LEU A 519 -13.64 -10.91 4.09
CA LEU A 519 -12.26 -10.74 4.52
C LEU A 519 -11.70 -9.48 3.86
N ASN A 520 -11.72 -8.35 4.59
CA ASN A 520 -11.46 -7.02 4.05
C ASN A 520 -10.00 -6.57 4.31
N ALA A 521 -9.25 -6.29 3.24
CA ALA A 521 -7.82 -5.96 3.27
C ALA A 521 -6.99 -7.01 4.03
N THR A 522 -6.99 -8.25 3.50
CA THR A 522 -6.33 -9.41 4.12
C THR A 522 -5.32 -10.07 3.20
N GLY A 523 -4.27 -10.62 3.78
CA GLY A 523 -3.28 -11.43 3.06
C GLY A 523 -2.86 -12.67 3.84
N GLY A 524 -1.92 -13.41 3.27
CA GLY A 524 -1.20 -14.49 3.92
C GLY A 524 0.31 -14.32 3.75
N GLY A 525 1.10 -15.30 4.15
CA GLY A 525 2.57 -15.22 4.14
C GLY A 525 3.05 -14.21 5.18
N LEU A 526 2.67 -14.42 6.45
CA LEU A 526 2.80 -13.46 7.54
C LEU A 526 4.19 -12.81 7.62
N THR A 527 5.26 -13.59 7.42
CA THR A 527 6.59 -13.04 7.20
C THR A 527 6.88 -12.84 5.70
N SER A 528 6.75 -13.90 4.91
CA SER A 528 7.31 -13.98 3.54
C SER A 528 6.68 -13.05 2.51
N GLN A 529 5.42 -12.63 2.70
CA GLN A 529 4.67 -11.77 1.78
C GLN A 529 4.12 -10.52 2.46
N LEU A 530 3.59 -10.63 3.68
CA LEU A 530 3.01 -9.52 4.44
C LEU A 530 4.09 -8.63 5.07
N PHE A 531 4.88 -9.15 6.01
CA PHE A 531 5.89 -8.35 6.69
C PHE A 531 6.88 -7.73 5.69
N LEU A 532 7.50 -8.56 4.85
CA LEU A 532 8.53 -8.11 3.91
C LEU A 532 8.06 -7.03 2.91
N ASN A 533 6.80 -7.08 2.48
CA ASN A 533 6.29 -6.17 1.45
C ASN A 533 5.41 -5.04 2.00
N SER A 534 5.31 -4.86 3.32
CA SER A 534 4.49 -3.82 3.97
C SER A 534 5.29 -2.65 4.53
N SER A 535 4.66 -1.48 4.62
CA SER A 535 5.20 -0.30 5.30
C SER A 535 5.41 -0.51 6.80
N ILE A 536 4.61 -1.38 7.44
CA ILE A 536 4.83 -1.81 8.84
C ILE A 536 6.15 -2.56 8.96
N GLY A 537 6.38 -3.56 8.12
CA GLY A 537 7.62 -4.34 8.15
C GLY A 537 8.84 -3.51 7.78
N ALA A 538 8.71 -2.60 6.81
CA ALA A 538 9.77 -1.63 6.49
C ALA A 538 10.11 -0.73 7.69
N GLY A 539 9.12 -0.24 8.43
CA GLY A 539 9.31 0.53 9.66
C GLY A 539 9.90 -0.28 10.83
N ALA A 540 9.64 -1.59 10.88
CA ALA A 540 10.14 -2.50 11.90
C ALA A 540 11.48 -3.17 11.54
N MET A 541 11.98 -3.04 10.30
CA MET A 541 13.09 -3.85 9.80
C MET A 541 14.36 -3.72 10.65
N GLY A 542 14.77 -2.50 11.00
CA GLY A 542 15.94 -2.26 11.84
C GLY A 542 15.82 -2.81 13.28
N GLN A 543 14.59 -3.05 13.77
CA GLN A 543 14.36 -3.76 15.03
C GLN A 543 14.56 -5.27 14.84
N VAL A 544 14.00 -5.86 13.78
CA VAL A 544 14.18 -7.30 13.47
C VAL A 544 15.64 -7.63 13.18
N GLU A 545 16.36 -6.78 12.43
CA GLU A 545 17.81 -6.88 12.23
C GLU A 545 18.58 -6.88 13.54
N GLY A 546 18.21 -6.01 14.49
CA GLY A 546 18.84 -5.90 15.81
C GLY A 546 18.51 -7.03 16.79
N ILE A 547 17.32 -7.62 16.69
CA ILE A 547 16.89 -8.77 17.53
C ILE A 547 17.55 -10.06 17.04
N LEU A 548 17.49 -10.33 15.74
CA LEU A 548 18.02 -11.56 15.13
C LEU A 548 19.53 -11.46 14.78
N GLY A 549 20.14 -10.29 14.91
CA GLY A 549 21.54 -10.08 14.54
C GLY A 549 21.79 -10.37 13.06
N LEU A 550 20.93 -9.80 12.20
CA LEU A 550 21.05 -9.90 10.74
C LEU A 550 22.11 -8.92 10.24
N ASP A 551 22.62 -9.16 9.03
CA ASP A 551 23.54 -8.24 8.36
C ASP A 551 22.74 -7.35 7.40
N PRO A 552 22.65 -6.02 7.62
CA PRO A 552 21.91 -5.12 6.72
C PRO A 552 22.53 -5.01 5.31
N ALA A 553 23.73 -5.55 5.10
CA ALA A 553 24.31 -5.70 3.75
C ALA A 553 23.68 -6.87 2.96
N ASN A 554 22.98 -7.79 3.63
CA ASN A 554 22.18 -8.82 2.99
C ASN A 554 20.77 -8.31 2.71
N VAL A 555 20.26 -8.63 1.53
CA VAL A 555 18.90 -8.30 1.13
C VAL A 555 17.92 -9.22 1.85
N PHE A 556 17.17 -8.67 2.80
CA PHE A 556 16.13 -9.40 3.55
C PHE A 556 14.86 -9.54 2.71
N ASP A 557 14.80 -10.59 1.89
CA ASP A 557 13.66 -10.91 1.03
C ASP A 557 13.08 -12.30 1.29
N GLN A 558 12.06 -12.68 0.51
CA GLN A 558 11.34 -13.94 0.64
C GLN A 558 12.22 -15.20 0.45
N PHE A 559 13.45 -15.06 -0.05
CA PHE A 559 14.43 -16.15 -0.13
C PHE A 559 15.42 -16.15 1.03
N SER A 560 15.52 -15.06 1.80
CA SER A 560 16.46 -14.96 2.92
C SER A 560 16.18 -16.01 3.99
N PHE A 561 17.26 -16.56 4.56
CA PHE A 561 17.19 -17.65 5.53
C PHE A 561 16.28 -17.31 6.73
N ALA A 562 16.53 -16.16 7.36
CA ALA A 562 15.81 -15.77 8.57
C ALA A 562 14.30 -15.55 8.32
N ALA A 563 13.91 -14.97 7.17
CA ALA A 563 12.50 -14.86 6.81
C ALA A 563 11.83 -16.24 6.59
N ASN A 564 12.57 -17.24 6.10
CA ASN A 564 12.05 -18.58 5.90
C ASN A 564 11.99 -19.39 7.21
N PHE A 565 12.95 -19.21 8.13
CA PHE A 565 12.87 -19.82 9.46
C PHE A 565 11.68 -19.29 10.26
N THR A 566 11.48 -17.96 10.31
CA THR A 566 10.35 -17.38 11.04
C THR A 566 9.01 -17.68 10.35
N GLN A 567 8.96 -17.71 9.01
CA GLN A 567 7.78 -18.19 8.27
C GLN A 567 7.45 -19.66 8.59
N ALA A 568 8.43 -20.56 8.63
CA ALA A 568 8.21 -21.97 8.99
C ALA A 568 7.61 -22.11 10.41
N ILE A 569 8.03 -21.26 11.34
CA ILE A 569 7.47 -21.24 12.71
C ILE A 569 6.00 -20.78 12.67
N VAL A 570 5.66 -19.70 11.96
CA VAL A 570 4.29 -19.12 11.97
C VAL A 570 3.31 -19.76 10.98
N ASP A 571 3.76 -20.60 10.06
CA ASP A 571 2.94 -21.32 9.06
C ASP A 571 1.65 -21.97 9.61
N PRO A 572 1.59 -22.58 10.82
CA PRO A 572 0.35 -23.11 11.41
C PRO A 572 -0.71 -22.06 11.79
N ALA A 573 -0.34 -20.78 11.84
CA ALA A 573 -1.23 -19.65 12.04
C ALA A 573 -1.52 -18.88 10.75
N ASP A 574 -0.74 -19.12 9.69
CA ASP A 574 -0.81 -18.42 8.42
C ASP A 574 -2.02 -18.85 7.60
N GLY A 575 -2.83 -17.87 7.19
CA GLY A 575 -4.01 -18.06 6.36
C GLY A 575 -3.76 -18.83 5.06
N LEU A 576 -2.52 -18.82 4.51
CA LEU A 576 -2.19 -19.62 3.32
C LEU A 576 -2.47 -21.11 3.52
N ASN A 577 -2.30 -21.64 4.72
CA ASN A 577 -2.45 -23.07 5.01
C ASN A 577 -3.90 -23.50 5.25
N SER A 578 -4.75 -22.59 5.73
CA SER A 578 -6.19 -22.83 5.90
C SER A 578 -7.01 -22.42 4.68
N ALA A 579 -6.47 -21.58 3.80
CA ALA A 579 -7.14 -21.07 2.61
C ALA A 579 -7.80 -22.14 1.71
N PRO A 580 -7.19 -23.31 1.40
CA PRO A 580 -7.84 -24.35 0.59
C PRO A 580 -9.15 -24.86 1.21
N LEU A 581 -9.26 -24.87 2.54
CA LEU A 581 -10.43 -25.31 3.28
C LEU A 581 -11.63 -24.35 3.12
N LEU A 582 -11.48 -23.17 2.50
CA LEU A 582 -12.61 -22.33 2.14
C LEU A 582 -13.51 -23.01 1.10
N LEU A 583 -12.92 -23.61 0.06
CA LEU A 583 -13.67 -24.24 -1.03
C LEU A 583 -13.71 -25.77 -0.96
N ASP A 584 -12.78 -26.40 -0.22
CA ASP A 584 -12.76 -27.84 0.09
C ASP A 584 -12.59 -28.08 1.61
N PRO A 585 -13.62 -27.74 2.43
CA PRO A 585 -13.51 -27.79 3.88
C PRO A 585 -13.45 -29.23 4.43
N ALA A 586 -12.69 -29.43 5.51
CA ALA A 586 -12.63 -30.69 6.23
C ALA A 586 -14.00 -31.14 6.78
N ALA A 587 -14.91 -30.20 7.04
CA ALA A 587 -16.29 -30.46 7.45
C ALA A 587 -17.27 -29.36 6.98
N GLY A 588 -18.53 -29.76 6.77
CA GLY A 588 -19.61 -28.87 6.36
C GLY A 588 -19.67 -28.63 4.84
N THR A 589 -20.13 -27.45 4.45
CA THR A 589 -20.22 -27.01 3.05
C THR A 589 -19.15 -25.97 2.72
N PRO A 590 -18.73 -25.86 1.44
CA PRO A 590 -17.86 -24.77 0.97
C PRO A 590 -18.34 -23.40 1.46
N ARG A 591 -17.38 -22.54 1.84
CA ARG A 591 -17.64 -21.24 2.46
C ARG A 591 -17.95 -20.19 1.39
N ASN A 592 -18.96 -19.38 1.67
CA ASN A 592 -19.29 -18.19 0.88
C ASN A 592 -18.39 -17.05 1.35
N VAL A 593 -17.48 -16.57 0.50
CA VAL A 593 -16.42 -15.64 0.94
C VAL A 593 -16.05 -14.62 -0.14
N ILE A 594 -16.17 -13.33 0.20
CA ILE A 594 -15.53 -12.26 -0.59
C ILE A 594 -14.27 -11.85 0.14
N GLN A 595 -13.11 -12.10 -0.47
CA GLN A 595 -11.86 -11.47 -0.08
C GLN A 595 -11.77 -10.13 -0.81
N VAL A 596 -11.35 -9.07 -0.11
CA VAL A 596 -11.17 -7.74 -0.69
C VAL A 596 -9.71 -7.36 -0.64
N GLU A 597 -9.20 -7.03 -1.82
CA GLU A 597 -7.90 -6.46 -2.05
C GLU A 597 -8.06 -4.96 -2.32
N ASP A 598 -7.49 -4.14 -1.44
CA ASP A 598 -7.39 -2.71 -1.62
C ASP A 598 -6.23 -2.45 -2.59
N PHE A 599 -6.51 -1.90 -3.78
CA PHE A 599 -5.49 -1.80 -4.82
C PHE A 599 -4.48 -0.70 -4.48
N GLY A 600 -3.22 -1.07 -4.26
CA GLY A 600 -2.15 -0.18 -3.82
C GLY A 600 -1.99 -0.09 -2.29
N ASP A 601 -2.52 -1.06 -1.52
CA ASP A 601 -2.46 -1.06 -0.06
C ASP A 601 -1.01 -1.23 0.44
N GLN A 602 -0.57 -0.27 1.24
CA GLN A 602 0.80 -0.20 1.76
C GLN A 602 0.96 -0.90 3.11
N VAL A 603 -0.12 -1.40 3.71
CA VAL A 603 -0.13 -2.07 5.02
C VAL A 603 -0.33 -3.58 4.87
N VAL A 604 -1.35 -4.00 4.11
CA VAL A 604 -1.51 -5.39 3.68
C VAL A 604 -1.31 -5.44 2.17
N PRO A 605 -0.07 -5.67 1.70
CA PRO A 605 0.33 -5.46 0.31
C PRO A 605 -0.41 -6.38 -0.64
N ASN A 606 -0.63 -5.91 -1.86
CA ASN A 606 -1.29 -6.67 -2.92
C ASN A 606 -0.68 -8.09 -3.10
N PRO A 607 0.65 -8.28 -3.19
CA PRO A 607 1.30 -9.59 -3.08
C PRO A 607 0.79 -10.54 -1.98
N ALA A 608 0.52 -10.05 -0.77
CA ALA A 608 0.00 -10.87 0.32
C ALA A 608 -1.50 -11.23 0.14
N ASN A 609 -2.30 -10.31 -0.42
CA ASN A 609 -3.71 -10.56 -0.78
C ASN A 609 -3.79 -11.66 -1.85
N GLU A 610 -3.00 -11.51 -2.92
CA GLU A 610 -2.97 -12.41 -4.06
C GLU A 610 -2.51 -13.81 -3.66
N ALA A 611 -1.45 -13.93 -2.86
CA ALA A 611 -1.00 -15.22 -2.34
C ALA A 611 -2.14 -15.96 -1.60
N LEU A 612 -2.92 -15.25 -0.78
CA LEU A 612 -4.07 -15.85 -0.08
C LEU A 612 -5.18 -16.27 -1.05
N ALA A 613 -5.53 -15.42 -2.02
CA ALA A 613 -6.55 -15.74 -3.02
C ALA A 613 -6.15 -16.92 -3.92
N VAL A 614 -4.85 -17.03 -4.26
CA VAL A 614 -4.27 -18.14 -5.04
C VAL A 614 -4.26 -19.45 -4.26
N ALA A 615 -4.06 -19.40 -2.94
CA ALA A 615 -4.16 -20.57 -2.06
C ALA A 615 -5.62 -21.03 -1.90
N ALA A 616 -6.54 -20.08 -1.72
CA ALA A 616 -7.98 -20.32 -1.62
C ALA A 616 -8.65 -20.66 -2.96
N SER A 617 -7.94 -20.48 -4.07
CA SER A 617 -8.48 -20.61 -5.44
C SER A 617 -9.70 -19.72 -5.71
N LEU A 618 -9.70 -18.50 -5.15
CA LEU A 618 -10.77 -17.52 -5.34
C LEU A 618 -10.68 -16.89 -6.75
N PRO A 619 -11.71 -16.98 -7.58
CA PRO A 619 -11.70 -16.31 -8.89
C PRO A 619 -11.78 -14.79 -8.72
N ILE A 620 -11.25 -14.01 -9.68
CA ILE A 620 -11.23 -12.55 -9.63
C ILE A 620 -12.61 -11.99 -10.02
N PHE A 621 -13.19 -11.11 -9.20
CA PHE A 621 -14.43 -10.40 -9.48
C PHE A 621 -14.26 -9.40 -10.63
N ASP A 622 -15.21 -9.36 -11.57
CA ASP A 622 -15.29 -8.36 -12.62
C ASP A 622 -16.31 -7.27 -12.23
N PRO A 623 -15.93 -5.98 -12.15
CA PRO A 623 -14.66 -5.39 -12.57
C PRO A 623 -13.49 -5.56 -11.58
N PHE A 624 -12.26 -5.56 -12.11
CA PHE A 624 -10.98 -5.55 -11.39
C PHE A 624 -9.98 -4.59 -12.05
N VAL A 625 -8.98 -4.13 -11.27
CA VAL A 625 -8.05 -3.05 -11.68
C VAL A 625 -6.94 -3.61 -12.58
N GLN A 626 -6.36 -4.75 -12.21
CA GLN A 626 -5.45 -5.53 -13.05
C GLN A 626 -5.38 -6.99 -12.61
N ASN A 627 -4.90 -7.86 -13.49
CA ASN A 627 -4.54 -9.22 -13.10
C ASN A 627 -3.41 -9.20 -12.04
N LEU A 628 -3.29 -10.30 -11.30
CA LEU A 628 -2.37 -10.45 -10.17
C LEU A 628 -0.92 -10.01 -10.47
N HIS A 629 -0.35 -9.18 -9.62
CA HIS A 629 1.05 -8.76 -9.62
C HIS A 629 2.01 -9.95 -9.63
N GLN A 630 1.77 -10.94 -8.76
CA GLN A 630 2.68 -12.08 -8.62
C GLN A 630 2.49 -13.13 -9.72
N ASN A 631 1.28 -13.25 -10.28
CA ASN A 631 1.00 -14.29 -11.27
C ASN A 631 -0.21 -13.96 -12.17
N PRO A 632 -0.04 -13.15 -13.22
CA PRO A 632 -1.13 -12.45 -13.91
C PRO A 632 -2.10 -13.33 -14.73
N LEU A 633 -2.08 -14.66 -14.59
CA LEU A 633 -3.01 -15.60 -15.25
C LEU A 633 -3.44 -16.79 -14.37
N VAL A 634 -3.14 -16.83 -13.07
CA VAL A 634 -3.44 -18.00 -12.22
C VAL A 634 -4.91 -18.08 -11.78
N LEU A 635 -5.56 -16.96 -11.51
CA LEU A 635 -6.97 -16.95 -11.07
C LEU A 635 -7.90 -16.62 -12.27
N PRO A 636 -8.96 -17.41 -12.49
CA PRO A 636 -9.94 -17.13 -13.55
C PRO A 636 -10.86 -15.98 -13.14
N ILE A 637 -11.45 -15.29 -14.13
CA ILE A 637 -12.45 -14.25 -13.90
C ILE A 637 -13.80 -14.90 -13.51
N ALA A 638 -14.37 -14.47 -12.40
CA ALA A 638 -15.49 -15.12 -11.72
C ALA A 638 -16.84 -14.95 -12.44
N ASN A 639 -17.09 -13.78 -13.04
CA ASN A 639 -18.39 -13.37 -13.56
C ASN A 639 -18.32 -12.74 -14.97
N PHE A 640 -17.45 -13.25 -15.84
CA PHE A 640 -17.33 -12.79 -17.23
C PHE A 640 -18.66 -12.78 -18.02
N ALA A 641 -19.62 -13.64 -17.66
CA ALA A 641 -20.96 -13.67 -18.27
C ALA A 641 -21.99 -12.72 -17.60
N THR A 642 -21.70 -12.24 -16.39
CA THR A 642 -22.56 -11.37 -15.56
C THR A 642 -21.73 -10.32 -14.79
N PRO A 643 -21.10 -9.35 -15.50
CA PRO A 643 -20.31 -8.29 -14.85
C PRO A 643 -21.03 -7.61 -13.68
N GLY A 644 -20.30 -7.37 -12.58
CA GLY A 644 -20.84 -6.80 -11.34
C GLY A 644 -21.74 -7.72 -10.50
N THR A 645 -21.93 -9.00 -10.83
CA THR A 645 -22.76 -9.94 -10.04
C THR A 645 -22.22 -11.37 -10.00
N LEU A 646 -22.17 -11.95 -8.80
CA LEU A 646 -21.86 -13.35 -8.53
C LEU A 646 -23.04 -14.08 -7.86
N HIS A 647 -23.24 -15.32 -8.27
CA HIS A 647 -24.09 -16.29 -7.58
C HIS A 647 -23.57 -17.69 -7.87
N ALA A 648 -23.29 -18.48 -6.83
CA ALA A 648 -22.92 -19.89 -6.95
C ALA A 648 -21.75 -20.15 -7.94
N ASN A 649 -20.77 -19.25 -8.00
CA ASN A 649 -19.70 -19.26 -9.00
C ASN A 649 -18.54 -20.21 -8.64
N ALA A 650 -18.44 -20.65 -7.39
CA ALA A 650 -17.36 -21.46 -6.84
C ALA A 650 -17.85 -22.84 -6.38
N ALA A 651 -16.88 -23.73 -6.09
CA ALA A 651 -17.11 -25.09 -5.58
C ALA A 651 -18.23 -25.85 -6.34
N ALA A 652 -18.11 -25.90 -7.68
CA ALA A 652 -19.04 -26.57 -8.58
C ALA A 652 -20.53 -26.15 -8.45
N GLY A 653 -20.80 -24.89 -8.09
CA GLY A 653 -22.16 -24.36 -7.96
C GLY A 653 -22.70 -24.33 -6.53
N THR A 654 -21.84 -24.45 -5.52
CA THR A 654 -22.26 -24.54 -4.11
C THR A 654 -21.82 -23.36 -3.24
N ALA A 655 -20.91 -22.50 -3.73
CA ALA A 655 -20.45 -21.30 -3.04
C ALA A 655 -20.45 -20.06 -3.94
N THR A 656 -20.72 -18.90 -3.34
CA THR A 656 -20.45 -17.57 -3.91
C THR A 656 -19.13 -17.10 -3.30
N ALA A 657 -18.06 -17.06 -4.09
CA ALA A 657 -16.73 -16.73 -3.58
C ALA A 657 -15.83 -16.07 -4.63
N ALA A 658 -15.09 -15.03 -4.25
CA ALA A 658 -14.17 -14.32 -5.15
C ALA A 658 -13.15 -13.43 -4.41
N LEU A 659 -12.10 -13.06 -5.13
CA LEU A 659 -11.24 -11.91 -4.83
C LEU A 659 -11.82 -10.68 -5.52
N LEU A 660 -12.18 -9.65 -4.77
CA LEU A 660 -12.63 -8.36 -5.27
C LEU A 660 -11.50 -7.33 -5.12
N GLN A 661 -11.09 -6.71 -6.22
CA GLN A 661 -10.19 -5.55 -6.19
C GLN A 661 -11.00 -4.26 -6.07
N ASN A 662 -10.69 -3.45 -5.07
CA ASN A 662 -11.27 -2.11 -4.92
C ASN A 662 -10.23 -1.04 -5.29
N GLY A 663 -10.62 -0.11 -6.18
CA GLY A 663 -9.82 1.03 -6.63
C GLY A 663 -9.45 2.00 -5.49
N PRO A 664 -8.46 2.88 -5.72
CA PRO A 664 -7.16 2.69 -5.06
C PRO A 664 -7.09 3.06 -3.57
N ALA A 665 -6.03 2.56 -2.92
CA ALA A 665 -6.12 2.18 -1.51
C ALA A 665 -6.14 3.31 -0.46
N THR A 666 -6.95 3.05 0.56
CA THR A 666 -6.45 3.13 1.94
C THR A 666 -6.80 1.86 2.66
N HIS A 667 -5.80 1.35 3.38
CA HIS A 667 -5.86 0.10 4.11
C HIS A 667 -7.19 -0.07 4.88
N ALA A 668 -7.95 -1.09 4.49
CA ALA A 668 -9.25 -1.48 5.01
C ALA A 668 -10.38 -0.43 4.86
N ALA A 669 -10.13 0.75 4.30
CA ALA A 669 -11.10 1.84 4.17
C ALA A 669 -12.16 1.60 3.07
N SER A 670 -11.93 0.66 2.16
CA SER A 670 -12.86 0.20 1.11
C SER A 670 -14.25 -0.17 1.59
N ILE A 671 -14.40 -0.49 2.88
CA ILE A 671 -15.67 -0.73 3.55
C ILE A 671 -16.61 0.49 3.47
N GLY A 672 -16.07 1.72 3.48
CA GLY A 672 -16.80 2.97 3.38
C GLY A 672 -16.53 3.76 2.10
N THR A 673 -17.25 4.87 1.91
CA THR A 673 -17.14 5.75 0.73
C THR A 673 -16.24 6.98 0.94
N GLY A 674 -15.69 7.16 2.15
CA GLY A 674 -14.75 8.24 2.44
C GLY A 674 -13.41 8.02 1.72
N PRO A 675 -12.77 9.06 1.14
CA PRO A 675 -11.56 8.89 0.35
C PRO A 675 -10.34 8.50 1.20
N GLY A 676 -9.47 7.70 0.59
CA GLY A 676 -8.18 7.29 1.13
C GLY A 676 -7.01 8.23 0.78
N THR A 677 -5.80 7.89 1.24
CA THR A 677 -4.50 8.46 0.90
C THR A 677 -3.44 7.36 0.73
N LEU A 678 -2.85 7.24 -0.46
CA LEU A 678 -1.61 6.50 -0.71
C LEU A 678 -0.40 7.33 -0.23
N THR A 679 0.57 6.71 0.45
CA THR A 679 1.71 7.40 1.09
C THR A 679 3.10 6.99 0.57
N PHE A 680 3.24 5.91 -0.21
CA PHE A 680 4.53 5.39 -0.68
C PHE A 680 4.63 5.22 -2.22
N ALA A 681 5.86 5.28 -2.72
CA ALA A 681 6.25 5.39 -4.14
C ALA A 681 7.02 4.14 -4.64
N PRO A 682 6.81 2.98 -4.00
CA PRO A 682 5.86 2.03 -4.59
C PRO A 682 4.67 1.71 -3.67
N GLU A 683 3.66 1.05 -4.24
CA GLU A 683 2.50 0.49 -3.51
C GLU A 683 2.90 -0.64 -2.53
N PHE A 684 3.91 -1.44 -2.86
CA PHE A 684 4.48 -2.48 -2.00
C PHE A 684 6.01 -2.55 -2.17
N ALA A 685 6.74 -3.16 -1.22
CA ALA A 685 8.20 -3.11 -1.22
C ALA A 685 8.84 -3.68 -2.50
N HIS A 686 9.86 -2.99 -3.01
CA HIS A 686 10.72 -3.53 -4.06
C HIS A 686 12.13 -3.80 -3.54
N VAL A 687 12.36 -5.08 -3.27
CA VAL A 687 13.60 -5.70 -2.78
C VAL A 687 14.85 -5.28 -3.56
N GLU A 688 14.74 -5.15 -4.88
CA GLU A 688 15.86 -4.76 -5.75
C GLU A 688 16.28 -3.30 -5.53
N GLU A 689 15.36 -2.43 -5.10
CA GLU A 689 15.67 -1.03 -4.80
C GLU A 689 16.34 -0.88 -3.44
N PHE A 690 15.96 -1.68 -2.45
CA PHE A 690 16.61 -1.67 -1.13
C PHE A 690 18.14 -1.83 -1.25
N ALA A 691 18.58 -2.74 -2.12
CA ALA A 691 20.01 -2.98 -2.41
C ALA A 691 20.74 -1.77 -3.02
N LEU A 692 20.01 -0.80 -3.59
CA LEU A 692 20.54 0.40 -4.24
C LEU A 692 20.37 1.67 -3.38
N THR A 693 19.31 1.74 -2.56
CA THR A 693 18.86 2.97 -1.88
C THR A 693 18.95 2.90 -0.36
N GLY A 694 19.00 1.69 0.23
CA GLY A 694 18.79 1.46 1.66
C GLY A 694 17.34 1.67 2.11
N ASN A 695 16.39 1.83 1.18
CA ASN A 695 14.97 2.04 1.47
C ASN A 695 14.08 1.29 0.46
N ALA A 696 13.38 0.25 0.93
CA ALA A 696 12.44 -0.54 0.14
C ALA A 696 11.07 0.15 -0.05
N PHE A 697 10.81 1.22 0.72
CA PHE A 697 9.55 1.97 0.80
C PHE A 697 9.84 3.48 0.81
N PRO A 698 10.28 4.08 -0.31
CA PRO A 698 10.31 5.54 -0.47
C PRO A 698 8.92 6.12 -0.23
N ALA A 699 8.80 7.06 0.71
CA ALA A 699 7.57 7.82 0.91
C ALA A 699 7.35 8.76 -0.28
N LEU A 700 6.09 8.94 -0.67
CA LEU A 700 5.68 10.00 -1.57
C LEU A 700 5.91 11.36 -0.89
N GLU A 701 6.36 12.36 -1.65
CA GLU A 701 6.41 13.77 -1.18
C GLU A 701 5.00 14.31 -0.89
N ARG A 702 4.03 13.88 -1.72
CA ARG A 702 2.59 14.13 -1.60
C ARG A 702 1.84 12.82 -1.52
N GLY A 703 1.07 12.61 -0.45
CA GLY A 703 0.16 11.47 -0.38
C GLY A 703 -1.00 11.65 -1.37
N ILE A 704 -1.22 10.67 -2.24
CA ILE A 704 -2.23 10.76 -3.31
C ILE A 704 -3.59 10.37 -2.71
N ARG A 705 -4.55 11.29 -2.71
CA ARG A 705 -5.92 10.96 -2.30
C ARG A 705 -6.67 10.19 -3.38
N VAL A 706 -7.39 9.18 -2.95
CA VAL A 706 -7.98 8.13 -3.79
C VAL A 706 -9.43 7.86 -3.37
N PRO A 707 -10.37 7.72 -4.31
CA PRO A 707 -11.77 7.48 -3.98
C PRO A 707 -11.97 6.02 -3.50
N ASN A 708 -12.89 5.81 -2.56
CA ASN A 708 -13.36 4.47 -2.17
C ASN A 708 -14.82 4.28 -2.60
N ALA A 709 -15.15 3.14 -3.22
CA ALA A 709 -16.51 2.86 -3.70
C ALA A 709 -17.49 2.46 -2.59
N GLY A 710 -17.00 1.99 -1.43
CA GLY A 710 -17.83 1.55 -0.30
C GLY A 710 -18.53 0.22 -0.56
N ILE A 711 -17.91 -0.89 -0.12
CA ILE A 711 -18.46 -2.24 -0.34
C ILE A 711 -19.50 -2.68 0.71
N LEU A 712 -19.59 -2.02 1.87
CA LEU A 712 -20.41 -2.50 3.00
C LEU A 712 -21.88 -2.71 2.63
N ASP A 713 -22.47 -1.79 1.87
CA ASP A 713 -23.86 -1.89 1.42
C ASP A 713 -24.09 -3.13 0.52
N ALA A 714 -23.13 -3.49 -0.32
CA ALA A 714 -23.19 -4.68 -1.17
C ALA A 714 -23.05 -5.98 -0.35
N VAL A 715 -22.17 -5.98 0.67
CA VAL A 715 -21.97 -7.13 1.56
C VAL A 715 -23.20 -7.36 2.44
N LEU A 716 -23.76 -6.32 3.06
CA LEU A 716 -24.99 -6.43 3.86
C LEU A 716 -26.21 -6.78 3.00
N ALA A 717 -26.28 -6.32 1.74
CA ALA A 717 -27.31 -6.76 0.80
C ALA A 717 -27.17 -8.26 0.45
N TRP A 718 -25.94 -8.76 0.24
CA TRP A 718 -25.68 -10.17 0.00
C TRP A 718 -26.01 -11.05 1.22
N PHE A 719 -25.60 -10.64 2.42
CA PHE A 719 -25.99 -11.33 3.66
C PHE A 719 -27.53 -11.34 3.81
N GLY A 720 -28.20 -10.24 3.44
CA GLY A 720 -29.67 -10.15 3.39
C GLY A 720 -30.31 -11.14 2.41
N ASP A 721 -29.71 -11.34 1.23
CA ASP A 721 -30.16 -12.37 0.27
C ASP A 721 -29.90 -13.79 0.81
N VAL A 722 -28.78 -14.04 1.49
CA VAL A 722 -28.52 -15.33 2.16
C VAL A 722 -29.59 -15.64 3.23
N VAL A 723 -30.01 -14.63 4.02
CA VAL A 723 -31.11 -14.80 5.01
C VAL A 723 -32.46 -15.02 4.32
N ALA A 724 -32.75 -14.33 3.22
CA ALA A 724 -34.04 -14.38 2.54
C ALA A 724 -34.23 -15.60 1.62
N SER A 725 -33.15 -16.03 0.95
CA SER A 725 -33.14 -17.00 -0.15
C SER A 725 -32.35 -18.28 0.19
N GLY A 726 -31.51 -18.25 1.24
CA GLY A 726 -30.56 -19.29 1.59
C GLY A 726 -29.18 -19.11 0.95
N PRO A 727 -28.13 -19.77 1.48
CA PRO A 727 -26.82 -19.78 0.84
C PRO A 727 -26.87 -20.48 -0.54
N PRO A 728 -26.03 -20.07 -1.51
CA PRO A 728 -24.88 -19.17 -1.35
C PRO A 728 -25.19 -17.66 -1.49
N GLY A 729 -26.45 -17.30 -1.76
CA GLY A 729 -26.86 -15.92 -2.01
C GLY A 729 -26.23 -15.29 -3.25
N THR A 730 -26.62 -14.05 -3.54
CA THR A 730 -26.20 -13.26 -4.70
C THR A 730 -25.41 -12.04 -4.23
N PHE A 731 -24.14 -11.95 -4.62
CA PHE A 731 -23.32 -10.77 -4.35
C PHE A 731 -23.32 -9.85 -5.58
N THR A 732 -23.79 -8.62 -5.42
CA THR A 732 -23.82 -7.62 -6.49
C THR A 732 -23.04 -6.39 -6.05
N PHE A 733 -22.02 -6.03 -6.81
CA PHE A 733 -21.23 -4.82 -6.60
C PHE A 733 -21.06 -4.09 -7.93
N THR A 734 -21.51 -2.85 -7.97
CA THR A 734 -21.38 -1.96 -9.13
C THR A 734 -20.66 -0.71 -8.66
N ALA A 735 -19.37 -0.62 -8.99
CA ALA A 735 -18.62 0.59 -8.73
C ALA A 735 -19.11 1.74 -9.65
N PRO A 736 -18.89 3.02 -9.26
CA PRO A 736 -19.17 4.15 -10.14
C PRO A 736 -18.48 4.02 -11.50
N GLU A 737 -19.06 4.66 -12.53
CA GLU A 737 -18.33 4.85 -13.79
C GLU A 737 -16.95 5.48 -13.50
N ASN A 738 -15.91 4.96 -14.15
CA ASN A 738 -14.51 5.34 -13.98
C ASN A 738 -13.83 4.93 -12.66
N PHE A 739 -14.49 4.20 -11.76
CA PHE A 739 -13.86 3.73 -10.51
C PHE A 739 -12.91 2.54 -10.68
N ASN A 740 -13.17 1.67 -11.67
CA ASN A 740 -12.42 0.43 -11.85
C ASN A 740 -12.04 0.22 -13.33
N PRO A 741 -10.74 0.33 -13.70
CA PRO A 741 -10.31 0.30 -15.09
C PRO A 741 -9.83 -1.08 -15.51
N VAL A 742 -10.72 -1.92 -16.06
CA VAL A 742 -10.46 -2.89 -17.15
C VAL A 742 -11.71 -3.74 -17.47
N GLN A 743 -12.41 -3.41 -18.57
CA GLN A 743 -12.86 -4.47 -19.48
C GLN A 743 -11.60 -5.08 -20.06
N ASN A 744 -11.32 -6.37 -19.84
CA ASN A 744 -10.12 -6.97 -20.41
C ASN A 744 -10.35 -7.37 -21.86
N VAL A 745 -9.61 -6.68 -22.73
CA VAL A 745 -9.67 -6.80 -24.18
C VAL A 745 -8.29 -7.17 -24.74
N GLU A 746 -7.65 -8.22 -24.21
CA GLU A 746 -6.98 -9.21 -25.09
C GLU A 746 -7.92 -10.34 -25.56
N VAL A 747 -9.23 -10.08 -25.41
CA VAL A 747 -10.15 -10.06 -26.56
C VAL A 747 -10.01 -8.68 -27.26
N PRO A 748 -9.11 -8.47 -28.24
CA PRO A 748 -8.43 -7.21 -28.63
C PRO A 748 -8.97 -5.78 -28.28
N ALA A 749 -8.01 -4.90 -27.90
CA ALA A 749 -8.11 -3.73 -27.01
C ALA A 749 -9.22 -2.67 -27.22
N GLY A 750 -9.59 -2.00 -26.11
CA GLY A 750 -10.53 -0.87 -26.07
C GLY A 750 -10.56 -0.14 -24.73
N ALA A 751 -10.14 1.14 -24.75
CA ALA A 751 -10.42 2.26 -23.82
C ALA A 751 -10.37 2.08 -22.29
N SER A 752 -10.08 0.90 -21.71
CA SER A 752 -10.43 0.60 -20.32
C SER A 752 -9.27 0.56 -19.32
N THR A 753 -8.04 0.94 -19.69
CA THR A 753 -6.98 1.32 -18.72
C THR A 753 -7.22 2.72 -18.12
N ALA A 754 -8.44 3.26 -18.27
CA ALA A 754 -8.78 4.68 -18.32
C ALA A 754 -8.37 5.54 -17.11
N HIS A 755 -8.49 4.99 -15.90
CA HIS A 755 -8.52 5.81 -14.67
C HIS A 755 -7.73 5.20 -13.51
N PHE A 756 -6.52 4.72 -13.78
CA PHE A 756 -5.61 4.32 -12.70
C PHE A 756 -4.71 5.46 -12.22
N PHE A 757 -4.48 5.53 -10.91
CA PHE A 757 -3.97 6.71 -10.21
C PHE A 757 -2.45 6.74 -10.01
N ALA A 758 -1.71 5.65 -10.27
CA ALA A 758 -0.26 5.59 -10.04
C ALA A 758 0.44 4.41 -10.75
N ARG A 759 0.73 4.47 -12.05
CA ARG A 759 1.67 3.50 -12.66
C ARG A 759 3.12 3.92 -12.42
N THR A 760 4.00 2.92 -12.46
CA THR A 760 5.42 3.01 -12.15
C THR A 760 6.25 2.33 -13.25
N VAL A 761 7.11 3.06 -13.96
CA VAL A 761 8.08 2.48 -14.90
C VAL A 761 9.38 2.07 -14.22
N ASP A 762 9.63 0.76 -14.27
CA ASP A 762 10.90 0.11 -13.95
C ASP A 762 11.85 0.13 -15.14
N GLN A 763 12.37 1.31 -15.52
CA GLN A 763 13.42 1.41 -16.54
C GLN A 763 14.54 2.37 -16.17
N GLY A 764 15.76 1.96 -16.52
CA GLY A 764 16.99 2.75 -16.39
C GLY A 764 17.83 2.74 -17.65
N GLY A 765 18.35 3.91 -18.00
CA GLY A 765 19.20 4.11 -19.18
C GLY A 765 18.68 5.23 -20.07
N ALA A 766 19.58 5.82 -20.86
CA ALA A 766 19.30 6.96 -21.74
C ALA A 766 18.50 6.59 -23.01
N LEU A 767 17.43 5.82 -22.84
CA LEU A 767 16.46 5.43 -23.87
C LEU A 767 15.15 6.17 -23.63
N ALA A 768 14.43 6.48 -24.71
CA ALA A 768 13.10 7.06 -24.61
C ALA A 768 12.08 6.00 -24.16
N ALA A 769 11.21 6.37 -23.23
CA ALA A 769 10.15 5.52 -22.67
C ALA A 769 8.89 6.35 -22.43
N SER A 770 7.73 5.71 -22.39
CA SER A 770 6.41 6.34 -22.22
C SER A 770 5.66 5.71 -21.05
N GLU A 771 5.08 6.56 -20.20
CA GLU A 771 4.18 6.23 -19.08
C GLU A 771 2.74 6.66 -19.43
N PRO A 772 1.98 5.89 -20.23
CA PRO A 772 0.60 6.25 -20.54
C PRO A 772 -0.36 5.79 -19.44
N THR A 773 -0.82 6.71 -18.58
CA THR A 773 -2.19 6.64 -18.04
C THR A 773 -3.12 7.42 -18.98
N PRO A 774 -4.43 7.09 -19.08
CA PRO A 774 -5.27 7.78 -20.06
C PRO A 774 -5.67 9.21 -19.68
N ASP A 775 -5.50 9.59 -18.41
CA ASP A 775 -5.60 11.00 -17.97
C ASP A 775 -4.24 11.73 -17.93
N VAL A 776 -3.12 10.99 -17.85
CA VAL A 776 -1.76 11.54 -17.71
C VAL A 776 -0.73 10.68 -18.46
N VAL A 777 -0.06 11.24 -19.46
CA VAL A 777 1.06 10.58 -20.18
C VAL A 777 2.37 11.28 -19.83
N VAL A 778 3.40 10.53 -19.43
CA VAL A 778 4.76 11.07 -19.22
C VAL A 778 5.73 10.40 -20.20
N ASP A 779 6.27 11.16 -21.14
CA ASP A 779 7.21 10.68 -22.15
C ASP A 779 8.64 11.13 -21.81
N PHE A 780 9.51 10.20 -21.41
CA PHE A 780 10.89 10.51 -21.05
C PHE A 780 11.75 10.76 -22.30
N ALA A 781 12.17 12.02 -22.47
CA ALA A 781 13.20 12.40 -23.43
C ALA A 781 14.61 11.98 -22.96
N MET A 782 14.85 11.91 -21.64
CA MET A 782 15.99 11.21 -21.05
C MET A 782 15.71 10.77 -19.61
N ASN A 783 16.26 9.62 -19.20
CA ASN A 783 16.40 9.25 -17.79
C ASN A 783 17.81 8.68 -17.53
N ALA A 784 18.60 9.33 -16.68
CA ALA A 784 20.00 8.96 -16.47
C ALA A 784 20.24 7.90 -15.38
N VAL A 785 19.20 7.44 -14.67
CA VAL A 785 19.29 6.48 -13.56
C VAL A 785 18.12 5.49 -13.65
N ALA A 786 18.29 4.24 -13.20
CA ALA A 786 17.16 3.33 -13.02
C ALA A 786 16.28 3.83 -11.88
N THR A 787 15.13 4.41 -12.21
CA THR A 787 14.25 5.03 -11.22
C THR A 787 12.79 4.93 -11.58
N ARG A 788 12.01 4.42 -10.64
CA ARG A 788 10.56 4.55 -10.58
C ARG A 788 10.17 6.02 -10.59
N VAL A 789 9.32 6.39 -11.54
CA VAL A 789 8.55 7.63 -11.50
C VAL A 789 7.10 7.23 -11.30
N THR A 790 6.39 7.96 -10.45
CA THR A 790 4.95 7.79 -10.27
C THR A 790 4.26 9.04 -10.77
N ALA A 791 3.35 8.87 -11.73
CA ALA A 791 2.46 9.91 -12.22
C ALA A 791 1.04 9.62 -11.73
N GLY A 792 0.43 10.56 -10.99
CA GLY A 792 -0.88 10.34 -10.38
C GLY A 792 -1.79 11.56 -10.36
N ARG A 793 -3.09 11.32 -10.56
CA ARG A 793 -4.11 12.37 -10.70
C ARG A 793 -5.03 12.41 -9.47
N SER A 794 -4.98 13.46 -8.67
CA SER A 794 -5.87 13.62 -7.51
C SER A 794 -7.29 14.03 -7.95
N ILE A 795 -8.15 13.05 -8.22
CA ILE A 795 -9.57 13.26 -8.56
C ILE A 795 -10.42 13.27 -7.29
N LEU A 796 -10.67 14.46 -6.75
CA LEU A 796 -11.75 14.67 -5.77
C LEU A 796 -12.69 15.83 -6.09
N GLY A 797 -12.23 16.87 -6.81
CA GLY A 797 -12.95 18.14 -6.97
C GLY A 797 -14.26 18.14 -7.78
N THR A 798 -14.72 16.99 -8.28
CA THR A 798 -16.07 16.82 -8.85
C THR A 798 -17.02 16.01 -7.96
N SER A 799 -16.51 15.41 -6.87
CA SER A 799 -17.30 14.63 -5.92
C SER A 799 -17.99 15.53 -4.87
N LEU A 800 -19.08 15.03 -4.28
CA LEU A 800 -19.73 15.69 -3.13
C LEU A 800 -18.89 15.64 -1.84
N LEU A 801 -17.74 14.96 -1.84
CA LEU A 801 -16.83 14.81 -0.71
C LEU A 801 -15.56 15.67 -0.84
N ALA A 802 -15.45 16.47 -1.91
CA ALA A 802 -14.32 17.36 -2.14
C ALA A 802 -14.17 18.44 -1.05
N ALA A 803 -12.94 18.73 -0.63
CA ALA A 803 -12.64 19.75 0.37
C ALA A 803 -11.36 20.52 0.04
N ASP A 804 -11.18 21.73 0.58
CA ASP A 804 -9.99 22.56 0.31
C ASP A 804 -8.66 21.89 0.70
N ALA A 805 -8.68 20.87 1.55
CA ALA A 805 -7.52 20.03 1.85
C ALA A 805 -7.05 19.15 0.67
N ASP A 806 -7.82 19.06 -0.43
CA ASP A 806 -7.44 18.35 -1.66
C ASP A 806 -6.51 19.20 -2.56
N VAL A 807 -6.50 20.52 -2.35
CA VAL A 807 -5.78 21.49 -3.16
C VAL A 807 -4.40 21.79 -2.53
N PRO A 808 -3.32 21.91 -3.33
CA PRO A 808 -2.02 22.34 -2.81
C PRO A 808 -2.13 23.69 -2.09
N PRO A 809 -1.55 23.85 -0.88
CA PRO A 809 -1.72 25.03 -0.07
C PRO A 809 -1.32 26.35 -0.76
N GLY A 810 -2.23 27.32 -0.83
CA GLY A 810 -1.90 28.66 -1.31
C GLY A 810 -3.07 29.64 -1.33
N PRO A 811 -2.79 30.94 -1.59
CA PRO A 811 -3.79 32.01 -1.53
C PRO A 811 -4.69 32.10 -2.79
N ALA A 812 -4.54 31.22 -3.77
CA ALA A 812 -5.04 31.42 -5.13
C ALA A 812 -6.10 30.40 -5.60
N ILE A 813 -6.21 29.22 -4.97
CA ILE A 813 -7.07 28.13 -5.44
C ILE A 813 -7.69 27.41 -4.24
N THR A 814 -9.01 27.27 -4.27
CA THR A 814 -9.86 26.42 -3.42
C THR A 814 -10.66 25.46 -4.31
N VAL A 815 -11.32 24.44 -3.74
CA VAL A 815 -12.21 23.58 -4.55
C VAL A 815 -13.33 24.43 -5.17
N GLY A 816 -13.58 24.25 -6.46
CA GLY A 816 -14.58 25.02 -7.22
C GLY A 816 -14.14 26.44 -7.63
N THR A 817 -12.84 26.76 -7.61
CA THR A 817 -12.34 28.04 -8.14
C THR A 817 -12.65 28.16 -9.64
N PRO A 818 -13.39 29.19 -10.10
CA PRO A 818 -13.73 29.34 -11.52
C PRO A 818 -12.49 29.43 -12.42
N GLY A 819 -12.51 28.68 -13.51
CA GLY A 819 -11.44 28.53 -14.48
C GLY A 819 -10.38 27.49 -14.13
N VAL A 820 -10.30 27.02 -12.88
CA VAL A 820 -9.33 25.98 -12.47
C VAL A 820 -9.97 24.61 -12.60
N LEU A 821 -9.31 23.68 -13.27
CA LEU A 821 -9.81 22.30 -13.37
C LEU A 821 -9.73 21.61 -11.99
N PRO A 822 -10.72 20.75 -11.64
CA PRO A 822 -10.94 20.24 -10.28
C PRO A 822 -10.00 19.09 -9.86
N PHE A 823 -8.79 19.04 -10.43
CA PHE A 823 -7.81 17.97 -10.20
C PHE A 823 -6.37 18.48 -10.33
N PHE A 824 -5.44 17.68 -9.82
CA PHE A 824 -4.00 17.94 -9.88
C PHE A 824 -3.27 16.69 -10.37
N VAL A 825 -2.14 16.87 -11.06
CA VAL A 825 -1.28 15.77 -11.51
C VAL A 825 0.03 15.86 -10.75
N THR A 826 0.45 14.80 -10.08
CA THR A 826 1.64 14.76 -9.25
C THR A 826 2.66 13.83 -9.91
N LEU A 827 3.87 14.35 -10.18
CA LEU A 827 5.01 13.53 -10.64
C LEU A 827 6.02 13.42 -9.51
N GLN A 828 6.41 12.19 -9.14
CA GLN A 828 7.38 11.91 -8.07
C GLN A 828 8.35 10.80 -8.46
N ARG A 829 9.46 10.64 -7.71
CA ARG A 829 10.53 9.68 -8.03
C ARG A 829 11.24 9.15 -6.78
N ALA A 830 11.58 7.86 -6.81
CA ALA A 830 12.24 7.16 -5.70
C ALA A 830 13.73 7.52 -5.47
N LEU A 831 14.40 8.11 -6.47
CA LEU A 831 15.86 8.26 -6.51
C LEU A 831 16.31 9.58 -7.17
N ALA A 832 17.49 10.09 -6.80
CA ALA A 832 18.05 11.32 -7.37
C ALA A 832 18.76 11.10 -8.74
N GLY A 833 18.91 12.15 -9.54
CA GLY A 833 19.60 12.12 -10.85
C GLY A 833 18.92 13.00 -11.90
N LEU A 834 19.52 13.11 -13.10
CA LEU A 834 19.02 13.95 -14.19
C LEU A 834 17.99 13.22 -15.05
N PHE A 835 16.86 13.85 -15.33
CA PHE A 835 15.86 13.40 -16.30
C PHE A 835 15.32 14.59 -17.12
N SER A 836 14.59 14.30 -18.19
CA SER A 836 13.76 15.27 -18.90
C SER A 836 12.55 14.54 -19.48
N ALA A 837 11.36 15.09 -19.33
CA ALA A 837 10.11 14.50 -19.80
C ALA A 837 9.18 15.51 -20.51
N GLU A 838 8.27 14.98 -21.31
CA GLU A 838 7.05 15.64 -21.76
C GLU A 838 5.86 15.10 -20.95
N LEU A 839 4.86 15.93 -20.69
CA LEU A 839 3.66 15.61 -19.91
C LEU A 839 2.43 15.98 -20.71
N THR A 840 1.56 15.00 -20.96
CA THR A 840 0.21 15.22 -21.46
C THR A 840 -0.79 15.01 -20.33
N ILE A 841 -1.74 15.92 -20.15
CA ILE A 841 -2.83 15.84 -19.19
C ILE A 841 -4.14 15.87 -19.99
N ALA A 842 -4.97 14.85 -19.89
CA ALA A 842 -6.34 14.85 -20.40
C ALA A 842 -7.32 15.37 -19.35
N TYR A 843 -8.46 15.88 -19.80
CA TYR A 843 -9.54 16.40 -18.97
C TYR A 843 -10.91 16.16 -19.63
N THR A 844 -12.00 16.32 -18.87
CA THR A 844 -13.36 15.98 -19.34
C THR A 844 -14.28 17.21 -19.46
N GLU A 845 -15.35 17.11 -20.26
CA GLU A 845 -16.40 18.15 -20.32
C GLU A 845 -17.06 18.41 -18.95
N ALA A 846 -17.13 17.39 -18.09
CA ALA A 846 -17.67 17.52 -16.73
C ALA A 846 -16.76 18.39 -15.84
N GLU A 847 -15.44 18.26 -16.00
CA GLU A 847 -14.44 19.07 -15.29
C GLU A 847 -14.39 20.51 -15.81
N LEU A 848 -14.48 20.70 -17.13
CA LEU A 848 -14.66 22.03 -17.73
C LEU A 848 -15.92 22.70 -17.17
N THR A 849 -17.03 21.96 -17.08
CA THR A 849 -18.30 22.43 -16.52
C THR A 849 -18.15 22.80 -15.04
N ALA A 850 -17.46 21.98 -14.23
CA ALA A 850 -17.16 22.27 -12.83
C ALA A 850 -16.28 23.53 -12.67
N ALA A 851 -15.33 23.75 -13.58
CA ALA A 851 -14.53 24.97 -13.67
C ALA A 851 -15.30 26.18 -14.26
N GLY A 852 -16.52 26.00 -14.77
CA GLY A 852 -17.27 27.05 -15.47
C GLY A 852 -16.70 27.43 -16.85
N ILE A 853 -15.88 26.56 -17.45
CA ILE A 853 -15.35 26.68 -18.80
C ILE A 853 -16.31 25.97 -19.77
N THR A 854 -16.66 26.62 -20.88
CA THR A 854 -17.45 25.99 -21.95
C THR A 854 -16.53 25.15 -22.85
N PRO A 855 -16.84 23.88 -23.14
CA PRO A 855 -16.09 23.06 -24.10
C PRO A 855 -15.96 23.72 -25.48
N GLY A 856 -14.78 23.60 -26.09
CA GLY A 856 -14.42 24.20 -27.37
C GLY A 856 -14.25 25.73 -27.34
N SER A 857 -14.24 26.37 -26.16
CA SER A 857 -14.13 27.83 -26.05
C SER A 857 -12.69 28.34 -26.06
N SER A 858 -12.51 29.64 -26.32
CA SER A 858 -11.20 30.31 -26.16
C SER A 858 -10.71 30.39 -24.71
N ALA A 859 -11.57 30.09 -23.73
CA ALA A 859 -11.14 29.95 -22.34
C ALA A 859 -10.48 28.59 -22.08
N GLU A 860 -10.96 27.53 -22.73
CA GLU A 860 -10.31 26.21 -22.71
C GLU A 860 -8.98 26.26 -23.46
N GLY A 861 -8.96 26.80 -24.68
CA GLY A 861 -7.74 26.98 -25.47
C GLY A 861 -6.69 27.93 -24.86
N ALA A 862 -7.00 28.58 -23.73
CA ALA A 862 -6.10 29.44 -22.95
C ALA A 862 -5.75 28.86 -21.57
N LEU A 863 -5.98 27.56 -21.36
CA LEU A 863 -5.42 26.80 -20.24
C LEU A 863 -3.90 26.62 -20.41
N ILE A 864 -3.19 26.53 -19.28
CA ILE A 864 -1.73 26.37 -19.21
C ILE A 864 -1.41 25.37 -18.09
N ILE A 865 -0.43 24.49 -18.31
CA ILE A 865 0.12 23.63 -17.26
C ILE A 865 1.04 24.47 -16.38
N GLY A 866 0.85 24.45 -15.06
CA GLY A 866 1.74 25.09 -14.10
C GLY A 866 2.24 24.12 -13.03
N SER A 867 3.55 24.12 -12.75
CA SER A 867 4.15 23.41 -11.61
C SER A 867 4.01 24.19 -10.31
N PHE A 868 3.81 23.50 -9.19
CA PHE A 868 3.67 24.09 -7.87
C PHE A 868 5.03 24.48 -7.29
N ASN A 869 5.09 25.67 -6.70
CA ASN A 869 6.24 26.19 -5.97
C ASN A 869 5.95 26.13 -4.46
N PRO A 870 6.70 25.33 -3.67
CA PRO A 870 6.56 25.26 -2.21
C PRO A 870 6.84 26.61 -1.50
N GLY A 871 6.33 26.74 -0.27
CA GLY A 871 6.48 27.94 0.58
C GLY A 871 6.91 27.63 2.02
N THR A 872 6.62 28.53 2.96
CA THR A 872 6.84 28.34 4.41
C THR A 872 5.64 28.78 5.26
N CYS A 873 5.35 28.04 6.33
CA CYS A 873 4.24 28.29 7.24
C CYS A 873 4.49 29.57 8.07
N THR A 874 3.50 30.45 8.16
CA THR A 874 3.64 31.73 8.88
C THR A 874 3.75 31.59 10.39
N MET A 875 3.24 30.50 10.99
CA MET A 875 3.61 30.08 12.34
C MET A 875 4.54 28.86 12.26
N GLY A 876 5.50 28.76 13.17
CA GLY A 876 6.47 27.65 13.19
C GLY A 876 7.53 27.65 12.08
N GLY A 877 7.30 28.28 10.92
CA GLY A 877 8.29 28.41 9.85
C GLY A 877 8.60 27.13 9.08
N ALA A 878 7.81 26.07 9.27
CA ALA A 878 7.96 24.80 8.57
C ALA A 878 7.79 24.98 7.04
N PRO A 879 8.49 24.22 6.18
CA PRO A 879 8.20 24.19 4.75
C PRO A 879 6.73 23.80 4.49
N CYS A 880 6.09 24.45 3.53
CA CYS A 880 4.76 24.07 3.08
C CYS A 880 4.89 22.94 2.07
N SER A 881 4.53 21.72 2.47
CA SER A 881 4.35 20.60 1.54
C SER A 881 3.07 20.75 0.72
N GLU A 882 2.92 19.93 -0.31
CA GLU A 882 1.75 19.90 -1.17
C GLU A 882 0.50 19.30 -0.49
N ASN A 883 0.62 18.74 0.74
CA ASN A 883 -0.43 18.00 1.46
C ASN A 883 -1.28 18.84 2.44
N GLY A 884 -0.93 20.11 2.70
CA GLY A 884 -1.72 20.98 3.57
C GLY A 884 -1.21 21.14 5.02
N ASP A 885 0.08 20.97 5.29
CA ASP A 885 0.71 21.12 6.62
C ASP A 885 0.51 22.49 7.31
N CYS A 886 0.02 23.50 6.57
CA CYS A 886 -0.36 24.83 7.06
C CYS A 886 -1.61 24.85 7.97
N GLY A 887 -2.07 23.70 8.46
CA GLY A 887 -3.12 23.59 9.48
C GLY A 887 -2.68 24.17 10.83
N VAL A 888 -2.17 23.31 11.73
CA VAL A 888 -1.76 23.71 13.10
C VAL A 888 -0.65 24.78 13.10
N ASN A 889 0.14 24.84 12.02
CA ASN A 889 1.23 25.80 11.80
C ASN A 889 0.80 27.12 11.11
N GLY A 890 -0.50 27.32 10.87
CA GLY A 890 -1.02 28.55 10.26
C GLY A 890 -0.68 28.72 8.78
N PRO A 891 -1.22 29.78 8.13
CA PRO A 891 -1.27 29.90 6.68
C PRO A 891 0.12 30.01 6.04
N CYS A 892 0.20 29.64 4.78
CA CYS A 892 1.43 29.55 4.00
C CYS A 892 1.86 30.90 3.41
N SER A 893 3.17 31.13 3.32
CA SER A 893 3.79 32.26 2.63
C SER A 893 4.72 31.77 1.52
N GLY A 894 4.70 32.43 0.36
CA GLY A 894 5.59 32.11 -0.77
C GLY A 894 5.11 31.01 -1.73
N THR A 895 4.02 30.30 -1.43
CA THR A 895 3.45 29.30 -2.35
C THR A 895 2.90 29.95 -3.63
N SER A 896 3.15 29.33 -4.79
CA SER A 896 2.73 29.85 -6.11
C SER A 896 2.78 28.76 -7.20
N TYR A 897 2.52 29.10 -8.47
CA TYR A 897 2.72 28.20 -9.61
C TYR A 897 3.62 28.83 -10.68
N THR A 898 4.44 28.02 -11.35
CA THR A 898 5.29 28.39 -12.48
C THR A 898 4.71 27.83 -13.79
N PRO A 899 4.35 28.64 -14.79
CA PRO A 899 3.73 28.15 -16.03
C PRO A 899 4.74 27.52 -16.99
N PHE A 900 4.34 26.46 -17.68
CA PHE A 900 5.04 25.91 -18.83
C PHE A 900 4.68 26.70 -20.09
N VAL A 901 5.66 27.43 -20.61
CA VAL A 901 5.47 28.42 -21.70
C VAL A 901 5.08 27.78 -23.03
N ASP A 902 5.45 26.53 -23.27
CA ASP A 902 5.13 25.80 -24.50
C ASP A 902 3.92 24.85 -24.31
N THR A 903 2.97 25.20 -23.42
CA THR A 903 1.76 24.38 -23.24
C THR A 903 0.90 24.39 -24.51
N MET A 904 0.68 23.23 -25.11
CA MET A 904 -0.21 23.04 -26.25
C MET A 904 -1.56 22.46 -25.80
N ILE A 905 -2.67 23.14 -26.12
CA ILE A 905 -4.03 22.66 -25.82
C ILE A 905 -4.69 22.11 -27.09
N ASP A 906 -5.16 20.86 -27.05
CA ASP A 906 -6.08 20.30 -28.02
C ASP A 906 -7.50 20.28 -27.44
N THR A 907 -8.33 21.24 -27.87
CA THR A 907 -9.73 21.36 -27.44
C THR A 907 -10.69 20.40 -28.15
N ALA A 908 -10.23 19.61 -29.12
CA ALA A 908 -10.99 18.52 -29.74
C ALA A 908 -10.69 17.17 -29.07
N GLY A 909 -9.48 16.99 -28.54
CA GLY A 909 -9.09 15.85 -27.72
C GLY A 909 -9.27 16.05 -26.21
N HIS A 910 -9.53 17.29 -25.76
CA HIS A 910 -9.49 17.73 -24.36
C HIS A 910 -8.18 17.34 -23.66
N THR A 911 -7.05 17.70 -24.27
CA THR A 911 -5.72 17.46 -23.71
C THR A 911 -4.86 18.73 -23.66
N ALA A 912 -3.91 18.73 -22.74
CA ALA A 912 -2.89 19.74 -22.57
C ALA A 912 -1.51 19.07 -22.52
N HIS A 913 -0.58 19.48 -23.36
CA HIS A 913 0.78 18.94 -23.43
C HIS A 913 1.81 20.02 -23.04
N ALA A 914 2.82 19.65 -22.26
CA ALA A 914 3.98 20.49 -21.96
C ALA A 914 5.29 19.68 -22.05
N ALA A 915 6.31 20.25 -22.67
CA ALA A 915 7.63 19.64 -22.81
C ALA A 915 8.66 20.21 -21.81
N GLY A 916 9.72 19.44 -21.54
CA GLY A 916 10.91 19.93 -20.83
C GLY A 916 10.80 19.94 -19.31
N ILE A 917 10.01 19.04 -18.72
CA ILE A 917 9.95 18.84 -17.27
C ILE A 917 11.27 18.21 -16.81
N THR A 918 11.94 18.87 -15.86
CA THR A 918 13.22 18.44 -15.28
C THR A 918 13.17 18.18 -13.77
N ASP A 919 11.99 18.38 -13.16
CA ASP A 919 11.79 18.43 -11.71
C ASP A 919 10.47 17.74 -11.34
N PHE A 920 10.42 17.16 -10.14
CA PHE A 920 9.23 16.52 -9.57
C PHE A 920 8.40 17.56 -8.81
N SER A 921 7.08 17.52 -8.97
CA SER A 921 6.16 18.59 -8.56
C SER A 921 4.69 18.14 -8.72
N THR A 922 3.77 18.82 -8.03
CA THR A 922 2.36 18.88 -8.43
C THR A 922 2.16 19.90 -9.56
N PHE A 923 1.47 19.46 -10.62
CA PHE A 923 1.05 20.22 -11.79
C PHE A 923 -0.46 20.48 -11.75
N ALA A 924 -0.88 21.63 -12.24
CA ALA A 924 -2.28 22.04 -12.36
C ALA A 924 -2.58 22.61 -13.76
N LEU A 925 -3.82 22.45 -14.23
CA LEU A 925 -4.33 23.14 -15.40
C LEU A 925 -5.06 24.42 -14.97
N LEU A 926 -4.48 25.56 -15.35
CA LEU A 926 -4.82 26.88 -14.84
C LEU A 926 -5.12 27.85 -16.00
N PRO A 927 -6.05 28.81 -15.85
CA PRO A 927 -6.24 29.88 -16.82
C PRO A 927 -4.95 30.70 -17.00
N ALA A 928 -4.61 31.09 -18.23
CA ALA A 928 -3.48 32.00 -18.48
C ALA A 928 -3.55 33.30 -17.63
N THR A 929 -4.75 33.76 -17.28
CA THR A 929 -4.98 34.94 -16.43
C THR A 929 -4.47 34.78 -15.00
N SER A 930 -4.31 33.55 -14.49
CA SER A 930 -3.72 33.27 -13.18
C SER A 930 -2.23 33.63 -13.09
N PHE A 931 -1.58 33.86 -14.24
CA PHE A 931 -0.18 34.25 -14.37
C PHE A 931 0.00 35.73 -14.75
N ALA A 932 -0.97 36.59 -14.40
CA ALA A 932 -0.85 38.04 -14.57
C ALA A 932 0.30 38.60 -13.71
N ALA A 933 1.31 39.19 -14.35
CA ALA A 933 2.51 39.69 -13.68
C ALA A 933 2.51 41.23 -13.59
N LEU A 934 2.99 41.76 -12.48
CA LEU A 934 3.36 43.16 -12.36
C LEU A 934 4.65 43.43 -13.15
N VAL A 935 4.62 44.49 -13.95
CA VAL A 935 5.71 44.92 -14.81
C VAL A 935 5.99 46.39 -14.49
N GLU A 936 7.12 46.61 -13.81
CA GLU A 936 7.56 47.93 -13.38
C GLU A 936 7.48 48.97 -14.51
N GLY A 937 7.02 50.18 -14.15
CA GLY A 937 6.92 51.30 -15.08
C GLY A 937 8.27 51.71 -15.69
N GLY A 938 9.32 51.71 -14.87
CA GLY A 938 10.68 52.05 -15.27
C GLY A 938 10.93 53.56 -15.22
N GLY A 939 11.28 54.05 -14.04
CA GLY A 939 11.45 55.47 -13.74
C GLY A 939 12.56 55.71 -12.73
N ALA A 940 12.24 56.49 -11.69
CA ALA A 940 13.11 56.63 -10.53
C ALA A 940 12.68 55.62 -9.47
N ALA A 941 13.59 54.76 -9.00
CA ALA A 941 13.30 53.70 -8.03
C ALA A 941 12.76 54.15 -6.64
N ARG A 942 12.56 55.47 -6.44
CA ARG A 942 11.88 56.06 -5.28
C ARG A 942 10.41 56.39 -5.53
N THR A 943 9.95 56.29 -6.78
CA THR A 943 8.59 56.59 -7.22
C THR A 943 7.93 55.47 -8.03
N ASP A 944 8.71 54.57 -8.64
CA ASP A 944 8.31 53.47 -9.57
C ASP A 944 7.21 52.50 -9.08
N CYS A 945 6.80 52.59 -7.81
CA CYS A 945 5.70 51.82 -7.19
C CYS A 945 4.37 52.59 -7.17
N LEU A 946 4.35 53.84 -7.62
CA LEU A 946 3.11 54.63 -7.68
C LEU A 946 2.21 54.14 -8.81
N ALA A 947 2.77 53.58 -9.88
CA ALA A 947 2.04 52.68 -10.77
C ALA A 947 2.90 51.65 -11.50
N GLU A 948 2.32 50.46 -11.66
CA GLU A 948 2.90 49.34 -12.41
C GLU A 948 1.90 48.82 -13.45
N TRP A 949 2.40 48.12 -14.47
CA TRP A 949 1.54 47.49 -15.48
C TRP A 949 1.24 46.05 -15.08
N LEU A 950 -0.03 45.69 -15.00
CA LEU A 950 -0.43 44.29 -14.85
C LEU A 950 -0.55 43.67 -16.25
N VAL A 951 0.21 42.61 -16.56
CA VAL A 951 0.23 42.02 -17.92
C VAL A 951 0.04 40.51 -17.85
N VAL A 952 -0.92 39.99 -18.63
CA VAL A 952 -1.04 38.54 -18.88
C VAL A 952 -0.19 38.21 -20.10
N ASN A 953 1.02 37.69 -19.86
CA ASN A 953 1.95 37.24 -20.89
C ASN A 953 2.98 36.26 -20.29
N PRO A 954 2.58 35.02 -19.95
CA PRO A 954 3.49 34.03 -19.37
C PRO A 954 4.61 33.63 -20.35
N THR A 955 4.35 33.64 -21.67
CA THR A 955 5.32 33.30 -22.72
C THR A 955 6.31 34.43 -23.06
N ASN A 956 6.29 35.55 -22.32
CA ASN A 956 7.19 36.67 -22.59
C ASN A 956 8.66 36.21 -22.55
N THR A 957 9.38 36.38 -23.65
CA THR A 957 10.76 35.89 -23.77
C THR A 957 11.76 37.05 -23.99
N PRO A 958 12.73 37.27 -23.08
CA PRO A 958 12.88 36.66 -21.75
C PRO A 958 11.89 37.25 -20.74
N PHE A 959 11.36 36.43 -19.83
CA PHE A 959 10.32 36.84 -18.87
C PHE A 959 10.84 37.86 -17.86
N ARG A 960 12.09 37.69 -17.41
CA ARG A 960 12.82 38.63 -16.54
C ARG A 960 13.89 39.41 -17.31
N ASP A 961 14.11 40.66 -16.89
CA ASP A 961 15.20 41.51 -17.35
C ASP A 961 16.55 41.07 -16.74
N LYS A 962 17.65 41.71 -17.16
CA LYS A 962 19.01 41.42 -16.65
C LYS A 962 19.22 41.77 -15.16
N ARG A 963 18.20 42.23 -14.46
CA ARG A 963 18.18 42.55 -13.02
C ARG A 963 17.21 41.65 -12.24
N GLY A 964 16.63 40.63 -12.90
CA GLY A 964 15.69 39.67 -12.29
C GLY A 964 14.25 40.17 -12.18
N ARG A 965 13.91 41.32 -12.75
CA ARG A 965 12.60 41.98 -12.63
C ARG A 965 11.76 41.66 -13.87
N VAL A 966 10.43 41.69 -13.80
CA VAL A 966 9.61 41.31 -14.98
C VAL A 966 9.90 42.27 -16.15
N ASN A 967 10.12 41.72 -17.33
CA ASN A 967 10.68 42.46 -18.45
C ASN A 967 9.65 43.45 -19.05
N GLY A 968 9.95 44.76 -18.95
CA GLY A 968 9.14 45.84 -19.54
C GLY A 968 8.99 45.79 -21.08
N VAL A 969 9.70 44.89 -21.76
CA VAL A 969 9.42 44.48 -23.13
C VAL A 969 8.65 43.16 -23.12
N GLN A 970 7.35 43.26 -23.40
CA GLN A 970 6.40 42.17 -23.47
C GLN A 970 6.23 41.74 -24.92
N SER A 971 6.65 40.52 -25.24
CA SER A 971 6.58 39.94 -26.58
C SER A 971 5.56 38.80 -26.61
N CYS A 972 4.82 38.69 -27.71
CA CYS A 972 3.79 37.68 -27.94
C CYS A 972 3.77 37.33 -29.44
N HIS A 973 3.38 36.10 -29.80
CA HIS A 973 3.16 35.70 -31.19
C HIS A 973 1.68 35.84 -31.57
N ASP A 974 1.43 36.25 -32.81
CA ASP A 974 0.09 36.39 -33.41
C ASP A 974 -0.61 35.03 -33.44
N GLY A 975 -1.65 34.87 -32.62
CA GLY A 975 -2.36 33.60 -32.41
C GLY A 975 -1.88 32.72 -31.24
N ASP A 976 -0.96 33.17 -30.37
CA ASP A 976 -0.59 32.45 -29.12
C ASP A 976 -1.62 32.76 -28.01
N PRO A 977 -2.56 31.86 -27.65
CA PRO A 977 -3.67 32.16 -26.73
C PRO A 977 -3.24 32.50 -25.29
N SER A 978 -1.99 32.18 -24.90
CA SER A 978 -1.45 32.50 -23.58
C SER A 978 -1.24 34.00 -23.38
N CYS A 979 -0.84 34.72 -24.44
CA CYS A 979 -0.50 36.14 -24.43
C CYS A 979 -1.37 36.99 -25.36
N ASP A 980 -1.91 36.36 -26.41
CA ASP A 980 -2.81 36.91 -27.40
C ASP A 980 -4.26 36.65 -26.98
N GLY A 981 -4.91 37.67 -26.44
CA GLY A 981 -6.23 37.57 -25.82
C GLY A 981 -7.39 37.29 -26.78
N ASP A 982 -7.17 37.27 -28.10
CA ASP A 982 -8.16 36.77 -29.07
C ASP A 982 -7.75 35.42 -29.73
N GLY A 983 -6.51 34.97 -29.55
CA GLY A 983 -6.00 33.68 -30.02
C GLY A 983 -6.05 33.47 -31.54
N ALA A 984 -6.21 34.54 -32.34
CA ALA A 984 -6.38 34.43 -33.78
C ALA A 984 -5.12 34.87 -34.54
N VAL A 985 -4.70 34.08 -35.53
CA VAL A 985 -3.64 34.48 -36.49
C VAL A 985 -4.22 35.50 -37.48
N ASP A 986 -4.46 36.72 -36.99
CA ASP A 986 -5.22 37.77 -37.68
C ASP A 986 -4.32 38.93 -38.18
N GLY A 987 -3.01 38.84 -37.93
CA GLY A 987 -2.03 39.87 -38.23
C GLY A 987 -1.80 40.85 -37.07
N GLY A 988 -2.16 40.52 -35.83
CA GLY A 988 -1.95 41.40 -34.69
C GLY A 988 -2.49 40.97 -33.34
N CYS A 989 -1.57 40.66 -32.44
CA CYS A 989 -1.80 40.26 -31.06
C CYS A 989 -2.59 41.27 -30.20
N THR A 990 -3.59 40.78 -29.48
CA THR A 990 -4.42 41.48 -28.50
C THR A 990 -3.91 41.25 -27.07
N PHE A 991 -2.96 42.08 -26.63
CA PHE A 991 -2.42 41.99 -25.27
C PHE A 991 -3.45 42.37 -24.20
N ARG A 992 -3.50 41.62 -23.10
CA ARG A 992 -4.33 41.90 -21.92
C ARG A 992 -3.51 42.67 -20.88
N VAL A 993 -3.83 43.95 -20.66
CA VAL A 993 -3.04 44.88 -19.84
C VAL A 993 -3.91 45.70 -18.88
N GLY A 994 -3.61 45.64 -17.58
CA GLY A 994 -4.14 46.53 -16.55
C GLY A 994 -3.08 47.49 -15.98
N ILE A 995 -3.48 48.34 -15.05
CA ILE A 995 -2.61 49.25 -14.31
C ILE A 995 -2.90 49.07 -12.82
N CYS A 996 -1.86 48.77 -12.04
CA CYS A 996 -1.93 48.77 -10.58
C CYS A 996 -1.33 50.09 -10.07
N VAL A 997 -1.95 50.70 -9.06
CA VAL A 997 -1.53 51.97 -8.47
C VAL A 997 -1.29 51.83 -6.98
N ASN A 998 -0.30 52.57 -6.47
CA ASN A 998 0.07 52.54 -5.05
C ASN A 998 0.39 51.11 -4.56
N GLU A 999 1.16 50.37 -5.35
CA GLU A 999 1.54 48.99 -5.08
C GLU A 999 2.67 48.90 -4.05
N HIS A 1000 2.75 47.81 -3.29
CA HIS A 1000 3.87 47.54 -2.39
C HIS A 1000 4.78 46.43 -2.93
N ASP A 1001 5.49 46.74 -4.01
CA ASP A 1001 6.41 45.80 -4.66
C ASP A 1001 7.72 45.58 -3.84
N PRO A 1002 8.02 44.34 -3.39
CA PRO A 1002 9.28 44.00 -2.74
C PRO A 1002 10.53 44.16 -3.62
N ALA A 1003 10.41 44.21 -4.96
CA ALA A 1003 11.52 44.50 -5.86
C ALA A 1003 11.89 46.00 -5.91
N LEU A 1004 11.01 46.87 -5.40
CA LEU A 1004 11.20 48.32 -5.30
C LEU A 1004 11.22 48.83 -3.83
N PRO A 1005 12.06 48.27 -2.93
CA PRO A 1005 12.03 48.57 -1.48
C PRO A 1005 12.46 50.00 -1.12
N ALA A 1006 12.96 50.78 -2.08
CA ALA A 1006 13.32 52.18 -1.93
C ALA A 1006 12.19 53.16 -2.33
N CYS A 1007 11.06 52.64 -2.82
CA CYS A 1007 9.90 53.42 -3.23
C CYS A 1007 8.94 53.65 -2.05
N ALA A 1008 8.42 54.87 -1.95
CA ALA A 1008 7.43 55.24 -0.94
C ALA A 1008 6.07 55.45 -1.61
N ALA A 1009 5.15 54.51 -1.38
CA ALA A 1009 3.76 54.60 -1.82
C ALA A 1009 3.09 55.89 -1.28
N GLY A 1010 2.12 56.42 -2.03
CA GLY A 1010 1.42 57.65 -1.66
C GLY A 1010 0.19 57.90 -2.52
N ALA A 1011 -0.86 58.44 -1.92
CA ALA A 1011 -2.20 58.46 -2.50
C ALA A 1011 -2.25 59.08 -3.91
N VAL A 1012 -2.60 58.25 -4.90
CA VAL A 1012 -2.61 58.58 -6.33
C VAL A 1012 -3.88 59.36 -6.67
N GLY A 1013 -3.70 60.64 -7.04
CA GLY A 1013 -4.80 61.56 -7.36
C GLY A 1013 -5.16 61.59 -8.84
N SER A 1014 -4.24 61.21 -9.74
CA SER A 1014 -4.55 61.02 -11.16
C SER A 1014 -3.57 60.09 -11.87
N TYR A 1015 -4.02 59.53 -12.99
CA TYR A 1015 -3.20 58.79 -13.95
C TYR A 1015 -3.35 59.39 -15.35
N ALA A 1016 -2.24 59.57 -16.08
CA ALA A 1016 -2.23 60.19 -17.40
C ALA A 1016 -1.52 59.33 -18.46
N LEU A 1017 -2.25 58.90 -19.49
CA LEU A 1017 -1.66 58.25 -20.66
C LEU A 1017 -0.88 59.28 -21.50
N GLY A 1018 0.36 58.96 -21.87
CA GLY A 1018 1.29 59.88 -22.52
C GLY A 1018 0.97 60.16 -24.00
N SER A 1019 1.54 59.34 -24.90
CA SER A 1019 1.35 59.52 -26.36
C SER A 1019 0.12 58.80 -26.92
N LEU A 1020 -0.51 57.96 -26.11
CA LEU A 1020 -1.70 57.17 -26.45
C LEU A 1020 -2.92 57.95 -25.92
N THR A 1021 -3.73 58.53 -26.80
CA THR A 1021 -4.83 59.44 -26.43
C THR A 1021 -6.07 59.20 -27.29
N PRO A 1022 -7.29 59.44 -26.77
CA PRO A 1022 -8.53 59.34 -27.56
C PRO A 1022 -8.60 60.28 -28.77
N LEU A 1023 -7.75 61.32 -28.81
CA LEU A 1023 -7.63 62.24 -29.95
C LEU A 1023 -6.57 61.81 -31.00
N ALA A 1024 -6.04 60.59 -30.91
CA ALA A 1024 -5.05 60.08 -31.87
C ALA A 1024 -5.62 59.99 -33.30
N LYS A 1025 -4.79 60.22 -34.33
CA LYS A 1025 -5.21 60.13 -35.75
C LYS A 1025 -5.59 58.70 -36.17
N SER A 1026 -4.85 57.69 -35.70
CA SER A 1026 -5.12 56.27 -35.96
C SER A 1026 -6.29 55.77 -35.13
N ALA A 1027 -7.24 55.07 -35.77
CA ALA A 1027 -8.41 54.49 -35.10
C ALA A 1027 -8.00 53.46 -34.02
N LEU A 1028 -7.07 52.55 -34.34
CA LEU A 1028 -6.51 51.60 -33.39
C LEU A 1028 -5.90 52.30 -32.15
N ARG A 1029 -5.13 53.37 -32.34
CA ARG A 1029 -4.56 54.12 -31.21
C ARG A 1029 -5.64 54.85 -30.38
N ARG A 1030 -6.81 55.16 -30.95
CA ARG A 1030 -7.94 55.66 -30.15
C ARG A 1030 -8.60 54.55 -29.36
N ALA A 1031 -8.81 53.38 -29.96
CA ALA A 1031 -9.39 52.20 -29.29
C ALA A 1031 -8.52 51.77 -28.09
N ASN A 1032 -7.22 51.52 -28.30
CA ASN A 1032 -6.30 51.15 -27.23
C ASN A 1032 -6.16 52.25 -26.15
N ALA A 1033 -6.29 53.54 -26.53
CA ALA A 1033 -6.31 54.61 -25.54
C ALA A 1033 -7.57 54.58 -24.68
N GLN A 1034 -8.74 54.42 -25.31
CA GLN A 1034 -10.01 54.43 -24.60
C GLN A 1034 -10.16 53.18 -23.72
N ALA A 1035 -9.74 52.00 -24.17
CA ALA A 1035 -9.78 50.77 -23.37
C ALA A 1035 -9.03 50.90 -22.02
N LEU A 1036 -7.82 51.49 -22.02
CA LEU A 1036 -7.08 51.76 -20.78
C LEU A 1036 -7.74 52.86 -19.93
N LEU A 1037 -8.38 53.86 -20.54
CA LEU A 1037 -9.06 54.93 -19.81
C LEU A 1037 -10.37 54.45 -19.19
N ASP A 1038 -11.11 53.58 -19.87
CA ASP A 1038 -12.32 52.92 -19.35
C ASP A 1038 -11.95 52.01 -18.16
N ALA A 1039 -10.85 51.26 -18.27
CA ALA A 1039 -10.31 50.45 -17.18
C ALA A 1039 -9.90 51.29 -15.95
N LEU A 1040 -9.28 52.46 -16.17
CA LEU A 1040 -8.96 53.42 -15.10
C LEU A 1040 -10.21 54.11 -14.52
N VAL A 1041 -11.22 54.41 -15.35
CA VAL A 1041 -12.51 54.95 -14.90
C VAL A 1041 -13.28 53.93 -14.07
N ALA A 1042 -13.19 52.64 -14.38
CA ALA A 1042 -13.80 51.56 -13.60
C ALA A 1042 -13.28 51.49 -12.15
N MET A 1043 -12.09 52.03 -11.85
CA MET A 1043 -11.60 52.22 -10.47
C MET A 1043 -12.19 53.45 -9.75
N GLY A 1044 -13.26 54.06 -10.28
CA GLY A 1044 -13.92 55.23 -9.68
C GLY A 1044 -13.29 56.59 -10.04
N GLY A 1045 -12.55 56.65 -11.15
CA GLY A 1045 -11.94 57.89 -11.65
C GLY A 1045 -12.76 58.59 -12.74
N THR A 1046 -12.56 59.90 -12.92
CA THR A 1046 -13.23 60.69 -13.98
C THR A 1046 -12.24 61.04 -15.10
N GLN A 1047 -12.55 60.66 -16.34
CA GLN A 1047 -11.75 60.99 -17.54
C GLN A 1047 -11.84 62.48 -17.92
N GLY A 1048 -10.71 63.09 -18.27
CA GLY A 1048 -10.61 64.49 -18.64
C GLY A 1048 -9.22 64.91 -19.16
N GLY A 1049 -8.90 66.19 -18.99
CA GLY A 1049 -7.69 66.82 -19.54
C GLY A 1049 -7.84 67.22 -21.02
N VAL A 1050 -6.95 68.10 -21.50
CA VAL A 1050 -7.05 68.74 -22.84
C VAL A 1050 -7.00 67.73 -24.01
N ARG A 1051 -6.46 66.52 -23.79
CA ARG A 1051 -6.45 65.44 -24.79
C ARG A 1051 -7.30 64.23 -24.38
N HIS A 1052 -8.20 64.39 -23.40
CA HIS A 1052 -9.04 63.35 -22.81
C HIS A 1052 -8.26 62.11 -22.33
N ASN A 1053 -7.03 62.30 -21.89
CA ASN A 1053 -6.03 61.27 -21.61
C ASN A 1053 -5.61 61.19 -20.14
N VAL A 1054 -6.35 61.87 -19.25
CA VAL A 1054 -6.08 61.90 -17.80
C VAL A 1054 -7.32 61.39 -17.09
N VAL A 1055 -7.16 60.48 -16.15
CA VAL A 1055 -8.21 60.07 -15.20
C VAL A 1055 -7.84 60.63 -13.83
N THR A 1056 -8.76 61.35 -13.21
CA THR A 1056 -8.60 61.94 -11.88
C THR A 1056 -9.45 61.19 -10.87
N PHE A 1057 -8.86 60.77 -9.75
CA PHE A 1057 -9.52 60.02 -8.68
C PHE A 1057 -9.96 60.98 -7.56
N SER A 1058 -11.21 60.85 -7.11
CA SER A 1058 -11.76 61.65 -6.02
C SER A 1058 -12.75 60.81 -5.20
N PRO A 1059 -12.34 60.23 -4.06
CA PRO A 1059 -11.05 60.41 -3.37
C PRO A 1059 -9.86 59.82 -4.15
N ALA A 1060 -8.65 60.28 -3.81
CA ALA A 1060 -7.41 59.69 -4.32
C ALA A 1060 -7.23 58.26 -3.80
N ILE A 1061 -6.65 57.38 -4.61
CA ILE A 1061 -6.45 55.97 -4.28
C ILE A 1061 -5.27 55.87 -3.29
N ALA A 1062 -5.56 55.49 -2.04
CA ALA A 1062 -4.61 55.55 -0.91
C ALA A 1062 -4.05 54.17 -0.47
N GLY A 1063 -4.54 53.08 -1.06
CA GLY A 1063 -4.02 51.72 -0.90
C GLY A 1063 -3.86 51.07 -2.27
N THR A 1064 -3.24 49.88 -2.32
CA THR A 1064 -3.07 49.10 -3.56
C THR A 1064 -4.41 48.88 -4.27
N ALA A 1065 -4.47 49.17 -5.57
CA ALA A 1065 -5.62 48.84 -6.41
C ALA A 1065 -5.20 48.65 -7.88
N CYS A 1066 -5.80 47.66 -8.55
CA CYS A 1066 -5.56 47.37 -9.97
C CYS A 1066 -6.82 47.58 -10.81
N THR A 1067 -6.65 48.04 -12.05
CA THR A 1067 -7.74 48.08 -13.02
C THR A 1067 -8.12 46.66 -13.47
N PRO A 1068 -9.35 46.48 -13.98
CA PRO A 1068 -9.63 45.38 -14.91
C PRO A 1068 -8.63 45.37 -16.08
N LEU A 1069 -8.40 44.20 -16.68
CA LEU A 1069 -7.51 44.06 -17.83
C LEU A 1069 -8.16 44.67 -19.09
N ALA A 1070 -7.46 45.59 -19.75
CA ALA A 1070 -7.85 46.18 -21.02
C ALA A 1070 -7.23 45.39 -22.20
N ALA A 1071 -8.02 45.14 -23.24
CA ALA A 1071 -7.54 44.51 -24.47
C ALA A 1071 -6.88 45.53 -25.41
N LEU A 1072 -5.60 45.33 -25.74
CA LEU A 1072 -4.77 46.27 -26.51
C LEU A 1072 -4.14 45.60 -27.72
N ARG A 1073 -4.75 45.83 -28.89
CA ARG A 1073 -4.29 45.19 -30.13
C ARG A 1073 -3.04 45.85 -30.74
N VAL A 1074 -2.07 45.03 -31.13
CA VAL A 1074 -0.75 45.43 -31.65
C VAL A 1074 -0.50 44.73 -32.99
N PRO A 1075 -0.86 45.34 -34.13
CA PRO A 1075 -0.68 44.72 -35.44
C PRO A 1075 0.79 44.50 -35.77
N THR A 1076 1.06 43.37 -36.45
CA THR A 1076 2.34 43.05 -37.08
C THR A 1076 2.68 44.06 -38.18
N ARG A 1077 3.88 43.97 -38.75
CA ARG A 1077 4.32 44.79 -39.89
C ARG A 1077 4.69 43.88 -41.06
N GLY A 1078 3.75 43.04 -41.48
CA GLY A 1078 4.05 41.90 -42.35
C GLY A 1078 4.99 40.95 -41.62
N THR A 1079 6.11 40.58 -42.25
CA THR A 1079 7.13 39.70 -41.65
C THR A 1079 7.96 40.36 -40.53
N ALA A 1080 7.77 41.66 -40.25
CA ALA A 1080 8.47 42.35 -39.17
C ALA A 1080 7.59 42.50 -37.93
N PRO A 1081 8.16 42.43 -36.71
CA PRO A 1081 7.40 42.64 -35.47
C PRO A 1081 6.60 43.94 -35.41
N GLY A 1082 5.34 43.80 -35.01
CA GLY A 1082 4.51 44.87 -34.49
C GLY A 1082 5.10 45.43 -33.20
N LYS A 1083 4.94 46.74 -32.96
CA LYS A 1083 5.43 47.37 -31.73
C LYS A 1083 4.54 48.52 -31.29
N ALA A 1084 3.98 48.40 -30.10
CA ALA A 1084 3.33 49.49 -29.37
C ALA A 1084 4.19 49.88 -28.17
N ILE A 1085 4.24 51.18 -27.89
CA ILE A 1085 4.85 51.72 -26.68
C ILE A 1085 3.75 52.50 -25.98
N ILE A 1086 3.36 52.01 -24.82
CA ILE A 1086 2.41 52.65 -23.93
C ILE A 1086 3.26 53.43 -22.93
N ALA A 1087 2.83 54.64 -22.60
CA ALA A 1087 3.48 55.44 -21.57
C ALA A 1087 2.40 55.97 -20.64
N GLY A 1088 2.64 55.83 -19.35
CA GLY A 1088 1.78 56.24 -18.26
C GLY A 1088 2.37 57.40 -17.47
N ARG A 1089 1.64 57.82 -16.44
CA ARG A 1089 2.11 58.72 -15.40
C ARG A 1089 1.09 58.76 -14.27
N ALA A 1090 1.41 58.11 -13.15
CA ALA A 1090 0.74 58.40 -11.90
C ALA A 1090 1.17 59.78 -11.36
N GLN A 1091 0.26 60.47 -10.68
CA GLN A 1091 0.58 61.65 -9.88
C GLN A 1091 -0.14 61.58 -8.53
N THR A 1092 0.61 61.73 -7.44
CA THR A 1092 0.05 61.79 -6.09
C THR A 1092 -0.60 63.14 -5.79
N THR A 1093 -1.45 63.19 -4.77
CA THR A 1093 -2.00 64.45 -4.24
C THR A 1093 -0.91 65.42 -3.77
N GLY A 1094 0.24 64.90 -3.31
CA GLY A 1094 1.42 65.69 -2.95
C GLY A 1094 2.25 66.20 -4.13
N GLY A 1095 1.90 65.85 -5.38
CA GLY A 1095 2.59 66.32 -6.58
C GLY A 1095 3.78 65.46 -7.04
N THR A 1096 4.12 64.39 -6.30
CA THR A 1096 5.08 63.37 -6.77
C THR A 1096 4.53 62.71 -8.04
N ARG A 1097 5.40 62.44 -9.01
CA ARG A 1097 5.04 61.86 -10.31
C ARG A 1097 5.87 60.64 -10.58
N ASP A 1098 5.22 59.66 -11.18
CA ASP A 1098 5.84 58.45 -11.71
C ASP A 1098 5.67 58.38 -13.24
N GLY A 1099 6.47 57.58 -13.93
CA GLY A 1099 6.79 57.82 -15.34
C GLY A 1099 6.87 56.60 -16.24
N ASP A 1100 5.81 55.81 -16.23
CA ASP A 1100 5.80 54.39 -16.62
C ASP A 1100 5.84 54.17 -18.14
N ARG A 1101 6.44 53.06 -18.58
CA ARG A 1101 6.52 52.70 -20.00
C ARG A 1101 6.54 51.18 -20.26
N LEU A 1102 5.38 50.65 -20.64
CA LEU A 1102 5.27 49.31 -21.20
C LEU A 1102 5.59 49.28 -22.71
N THR A 1103 6.33 48.27 -23.15
CA THR A 1103 6.59 48.02 -24.57
C THR A 1103 5.99 46.68 -24.98
N LEU A 1104 4.93 46.71 -25.79
CA LEU A 1104 4.30 45.53 -26.36
C LEU A 1104 4.87 45.24 -27.75
N ARG A 1105 5.22 43.99 -28.05
CA ARG A 1105 5.78 43.53 -29.32
C ARG A 1105 5.04 42.30 -29.82
N CYS A 1106 4.19 42.47 -30.82
CA CYS A 1106 3.61 41.34 -31.53
C CYS A 1106 4.59 40.82 -32.58
N LEU A 1107 4.83 39.52 -32.57
CA LEU A 1107 5.62 38.78 -33.54
C LEU A 1107 4.65 38.13 -34.54
N GLY A 1108 5.03 38.01 -35.81
CA GLY A 1108 4.22 37.22 -36.74
C GLY A 1108 4.24 35.74 -36.35
N GLY A 1109 3.13 35.05 -36.59
CA GLY A 1109 3.09 33.58 -36.66
C GLY A 1109 3.94 33.04 -37.81
#